data_AF-A0A8H7UMC8-F1
#
_entry.id   AF-A0A8H7UMC8-F1
#
_cell.length_a   1.000
_cell.length_b   1.000
_cell.length_c   1.000
_cell.angle_alpha   90.00
_cell.angle_beta   90.00
_cell.angle_gamma   90.00
#
_symmetry.space_group_name_H-M   'P 1'
#
loop_
_entity.id
_entity.type
_entity.pdbx_description
1 polymer ?
#
loop_
_entity_poly.entity_id
_entity_poly.type
_entity_poly.pdbx_seq_one_letter_code
_entity_poly.pdbx_strand_id
1 'polypeptide(L)'
;MASELRFDGRTVIVTGAGGGLGRAYALFFATRGANVVVNDLGASATGGGTNSKAADVVVDEIQKAGGKAVANYNSVEDGDKIVETAMKAFGRVDIIINNAGILRDKSFTRMTDADWDLIQAVHVRGSYKVTKAAWPIFKQQKFGRIIMTASAAGLYGNFGQANYSAAKLALASFSSSLAKEGAKDNIHCNTIAPMAASRMTETIMPPDILQALKPEFVTPVVGYLCHENTEENGGVFEVGAGFAAKLRWERSQGAVFKADDTFTPAAVGAKWEEITDYSKGVEYPSTITDTDFVGLLEQAKALESNPKAEALRFDGQVAIVTGAGGGLGRAYALMLANLGASVVVNDLGGSHTGQGQDSKAADVVVEEIRKAGGKAVANYDSVEDGDKVVETALKAFGRVDILVNNAGILRDKSFARMTDQDWDLVHRVHLRGTYKVIKAAWPHFLKQKYGRIINTASAVGLYGNFGQTNYSAAKLGIVGLTKTLALEGKKNNIICNVIAPNAGTRMTATVMPPEMVEAFKPEYVAPLIGYLAHQNTAESGSIFEVGSGWIAKVRWQRTGGVGFPANKPLYPEQIAANWAKIVDFEDGRATNPNSTQEAFQSFMENFGNVAEEAPTAEEKKSEGGLDIEAAKKLDFETLEFSYGEKEAILYALGVGCKRTDLNFVYENDENFGVLPTFGVIPSFAAMNAVPFGEFLPDFNPMMLLHGEQFLSLKKPIPTSGQFKSKAKVIDILDKGKGASVVLGVTTTDESGEVLFENEFTLFIRGIGGFGGPKKGSDRGAATAANAPPNRKPDAVVTEKTNEDQAALYRLSGDFNPLHIDPSMSAMGGFDVPILHGLCSFGVSGKHVLKAFGNNDPANFKNIKARFAKHVFPGETLETQMWKEGNKVIFQTRVVERDVICISNAAVELSGGAAPEAAPSADNAGSSNVGEAGFAASSIFEQAKKQMDGASDAEKQAQIKKAKALFQFDITNGEGKSQTWWIDLKQKGDVGKGKPPGKSDVTIVIKDADFMDLASGKLNGQKAYMQGKLKIKGQMMLATKLGDILSSGSKSKL
;
A
#
# COMPACT_ATOMS: atom_id res chain seq x y z
N MET A 1 -36.48 -16.36 -3.56
CA MET A 1 -36.24 -15.42 -2.44
C MET A 1 -35.91 -16.26 -1.23
N ALA A 2 -34.75 -16.05 -0.60
CA ALA A 2 -34.49 -16.64 0.71
C ALA A 2 -35.51 -16.09 1.72
N SER A 3 -35.90 -16.89 2.72
CA SER A 3 -36.74 -16.41 3.82
C SER A 3 -36.03 -15.28 4.58
N GLU A 4 -36.77 -14.23 4.93
CA GLU A 4 -36.25 -13.13 5.74
C GLU A 4 -35.72 -13.66 7.10
N LEU A 5 -34.52 -13.26 7.48
CA LEU A 5 -33.90 -13.50 8.77
C LEU A 5 -34.56 -12.58 9.81
N ARG A 6 -35.20 -13.19 10.81
CA ARG A 6 -36.03 -12.51 11.81
C ARG A 6 -35.56 -12.85 13.22
N PHE A 7 -35.89 -11.96 14.16
CA PHE A 7 -35.52 -12.06 15.57
C PHE A 7 -36.77 -12.04 16.46
N ASP A 8 -37.89 -12.55 15.94
CA ASP A 8 -39.16 -12.55 16.65
C ASP A 8 -39.02 -13.26 18.01
N GLY A 9 -39.49 -12.60 19.07
CA GLY A 9 -39.40 -13.11 20.44
C GLY A 9 -38.00 -13.05 21.07
N ARG A 10 -36.98 -12.58 20.36
CA ARG A 10 -35.64 -12.31 20.92
C ARG A 10 -35.59 -10.94 21.58
N THR A 11 -34.77 -10.81 22.62
CA THR A 11 -34.51 -9.52 23.28
C THR A 11 -33.07 -9.09 23.12
N VAL A 12 -32.86 -7.87 22.63
CA VAL A 12 -31.55 -7.29 22.32
C VAL A 12 -31.28 -6.12 23.24
N ILE A 13 -30.11 -6.11 23.88
CA ILE A 13 -29.57 -4.93 24.56
C ILE A 13 -28.55 -4.29 23.63
N VAL A 14 -28.74 -3.01 23.31
CA VAL A 14 -27.77 -2.21 22.54
C VAL A 14 -27.28 -1.07 23.43
N THR A 15 -25.98 -1.06 23.72
CA THR A 15 -25.36 0.00 24.53
C THR A 15 -24.89 1.17 23.66
N GLY A 16 -25.02 2.40 24.16
CA GLY A 16 -24.74 3.61 23.38
C GLY A 16 -25.68 3.77 22.17
N ALA A 17 -26.96 3.47 22.39
CA ALA A 17 -27.97 3.34 21.33
C ALA A 17 -28.74 4.63 21.01
N GLY A 18 -28.41 5.76 21.63
CA GLY A 18 -29.07 7.05 21.40
C GLY A 18 -28.66 7.74 20.09
N GLY A 19 -27.67 7.22 19.36
CA GLY A 19 -27.24 7.76 18.06
C GLY A 19 -26.25 6.85 17.32
N GLY A 20 -25.84 7.28 16.12
CA GLY A 20 -24.83 6.58 15.30
C GLY A 20 -25.15 5.10 15.06
N LEU A 21 -24.11 4.25 15.12
CA LEU A 21 -24.21 2.80 14.96
C LEU A 21 -25.18 2.14 15.96
N GLY A 22 -25.16 2.56 17.23
CA GLY A 22 -26.04 2.01 18.26
C GLY A 22 -27.52 2.20 17.94
N ARG A 23 -27.90 3.41 17.51
CA ARG A 23 -29.27 3.67 17.04
C ARG A 23 -29.61 2.81 15.82
N ALA A 24 -28.70 2.68 14.87
CA ALA A 24 -28.92 1.87 13.67
C ALA A 24 -29.14 0.38 14.00
N TYR A 25 -28.38 -0.19 14.96
CA TYR A 25 -28.62 -1.55 15.45
C TYR A 25 -30.00 -1.68 16.12
N ALA A 26 -30.36 -0.73 17.00
CA ALA A 26 -31.63 -0.76 17.71
C ALA A 26 -32.83 -0.75 16.74
N LEU A 27 -32.81 0.14 15.74
CA LEU A 27 -33.83 0.20 14.70
C LEU A 27 -33.85 -1.07 13.85
N PHE A 28 -32.68 -1.57 13.42
CA PHE A 28 -32.58 -2.79 12.63
C PHE A 28 -33.18 -4.01 13.36
N PHE A 29 -32.80 -4.25 14.63
CA PHE A 29 -33.33 -5.40 15.36
C PHE A 29 -34.82 -5.27 15.64
N ALA A 30 -35.32 -4.05 15.92
CA ALA A 30 -36.73 -3.81 16.10
C ALA A 30 -37.55 -4.08 14.82
N THR A 31 -37.08 -3.61 13.65
CA THR A 31 -37.78 -3.87 12.36
C THR A 31 -37.78 -5.35 11.98
N ARG A 32 -36.80 -6.11 12.48
CA ARG A 32 -36.74 -7.58 12.34
C ARG A 32 -37.42 -8.33 13.49
N GLY A 33 -38.25 -7.67 14.30
CA GLY A 33 -39.17 -8.30 15.26
C GLY A 33 -38.64 -8.52 16.67
N ALA A 34 -37.44 -8.05 16.99
CA ALA A 34 -36.89 -8.17 18.33
C ALA A 34 -37.48 -7.14 19.31
N ASN A 35 -37.48 -7.49 20.60
CA ASN A 35 -37.63 -6.51 21.67
C ASN A 35 -36.29 -5.82 21.91
N VAL A 36 -36.25 -4.50 22.03
CA VAL A 36 -34.99 -3.75 22.14
C VAL A 36 -34.89 -2.96 23.43
N VAL A 37 -33.81 -3.14 24.17
CA VAL A 37 -33.38 -2.23 25.24
C VAL A 37 -32.40 -1.23 24.65
N VAL A 38 -32.84 0.02 24.57
CA VAL A 38 -32.03 1.14 24.08
C VAL A 38 -31.32 1.75 25.28
N ASN A 39 -30.07 1.36 25.51
CA ASN A 39 -29.25 1.93 26.58
C ASN A 39 -28.44 3.13 26.06
N ASP A 40 -28.63 4.30 26.68
CA ASP A 40 -27.78 5.46 26.45
C ASP A 40 -27.76 6.37 27.69
N LEU A 41 -26.57 6.72 28.16
CA LEU A 41 -26.36 7.62 29.30
C LEU A 41 -26.69 9.09 28.97
N GLY A 42 -26.77 9.43 27.67
CA GLY A 42 -26.94 10.82 27.20
C GLY A 42 -25.64 11.62 27.21
N ALA A 43 -24.49 10.95 27.25
CA ALA A 43 -23.16 11.56 27.24
C ALA A 43 -22.70 11.93 25.82
N SER A 44 -21.90 12.99 25.69
CA SER A 44 -21.29 13.42 24.43
C SER A 44 -20.24 12.40 23.92
N ALA A 45 -19.73 12.58 22.70
CA ALA A 45 -18.61 11.78 22.17
C ALA A 45 -17.34 11.89 23.05
N THR A 46 -17.24 12.97 23.83
CA THR A 46 -16.22 13.19 24.85
C THR A 46 -16.75 12.88 26.26
N GLY A 47 -17.79 12.07 26.44
CA GLY A 47 -18.24 11.61 27.75
C GLY A 47 -18.76 12.69 28.72
N GLY A 48 -19.12 13.88 28.23
CA GLY A 48 -19.72 14.96 29.03
C GLY A 48 -21.22 15.16 28.74
N GLY A 49 -22.01 15.55 29.73
CA GLY A 49 -23.47 15.77 29.61
C GLY A 49 -24.32 14.53 29.96
N THR A 50 -25.61 14.75 30.23
CA THR A 50 -26.58 13.72 30.68
C THR A 50 -27.95 13.91 30.03
N ASN A 51 -28.01 14.12 28.71
CA ASN A 51 -29.30 14.30 28.05
C ASN A 51 -29.96 12.94 27.76
N SER A 52 -30.63 12.38 28.77
CA SER A 52 -31.32 11.08 28.72
C SER A 52 -32.34 10.95 27.58
N LYS A 53 -32.77 12.07 26.99
CA LYS A 53 -33.70 12.12 25.85
C LYS A 53 -33.21 11.34 24.62
N ALA A 54 -31.91 11.06 24.48
CA ALA A 54 -31.39 10.35 23.32
C ALA A 54 -31.93 8.91 23.22
N ALA A 55 -32.02 8.19 24.34
CA ALA A 55 -32.60 6.85 24.36
C ALA A 55 -34.12 6.90 24.10
N ASP A 56 -34.82 7.85 24.72
CA ASP A 56 -36.27 8.05 24.54
C ASP A 56 -36.66 8.27 23.09
N VAL A 57 -35.92 9.11 22.37
CA VAL A 57 -36.19 9.40 20.95
C VAL A 57 -36.16 8.13 20.09
N VAL A 58 -35.18 7.26 20.33
CA VAL A 58 -35.06 6.00 19.57
C VAL A 58 -36.15 5.00 19.97
N VAL A 59 -36.51 4.94 21.25
CA VAL A 59 -37.63 4.11 21.73
C VAL A 59 -38.96 4.56 21.14
N ASP A 60 -39.24 5.86 21.16
CA ASP A 60 -40.44 6.45 20.56
C ASP A 60 -40.53 6.14 19.07
N GLU A 61 -39.42 6.21 18.35
CA GLU A 61 -39.34 5.87 16.93
C GLU A 61 -39.67 4.38 16.69
N ILE A 62 -39.09 3.48 17.48
CA ILE A 62 -39.38 2.04 17.40
C ILE A 62 -40.86 1.76 17.70
N GLN A 63 -41.40 2.35 18.76
CA GLN A 63 -42.79 2.14 19.17
C GLN A 63 -43.79 2.70 18.14
N LYS A 64 -43.51 3.88 17.56
CA LYS A 64 -44.32 4.45 16.48
C LYS A 64 -44.33 3.58 15.22
N ALA A 65 -43.23 2.88 14.94
CA ALA A 65 -43.15 1.91 13.86
C ALA A 65 -43.78 0.54 14.20
N GLY A 66 -44.38 0.39 15.38
CA GLY A 66 -45.04 -0.85 15.85
C GLY A 66 -44.11 -1.87 16.50
N GLY A 67 -42.83 -1.54 16.71
CA GLY A 67 -41.86 -2.36 17.41
C GLY A 67 -41.97 -2.25 18.93
N LYS A 68 -41.21 -3.09 19.65
CA LYS A 68 -41.16 -3.12 21.12
C LYS A 68 -39.80 -2.64 21.61
N ALA A 69 -39.78 -1.54 22.34
CA ALA A 69 -38.55 -1.04 22.94
C ALA A 69 -38.78 -0.38 24.31
N VAL A 70 -37.72 -0.37 25.13
CA VAL A 70 -37.65 0.34 26.42
C VAL A 70 -36.32 1.06 26.55
N ALA A 71 -36.35 2.27 27.13
CA ALA A 71 -35.16 3.07 27.36
C ALA A 71 -34.44 2.62 28.63
N ASN A 72 -33.11 2.76 28.64
CA ASN A 72 -32.29 2.60 29.83
C ASN A 72 -31.21 3.69 29.88
N TYR A 73 -31.04 4.32 31.04
CA TYR A 73 -30.14 5.49 31.20
C TYR A 73 -28.91 5.21 32.06
N ASN A 74 -28.66 3.95 32.41
CA ASN A 74 -27.56 3.60 33.30
C ASN A 74 -26.21 3.66 32.56
N SER A 75 -25.15 3.94 33.31
CA SER A 75 -23.79 3.73 32.81
C SER A 75 -23.60 2.26 32.43
N VAL A 76 -22.80 1.99 31.41
CA VAL A 76 -22.42 0.61 31.05
C VAL A 76 -21.66 -0.11 32.16
N GLU A 77 -21.10 0.62 33.11
CA GLU A 77 -20.50 0.04 34.32
C GLU A 77 -21.54 -0.57 35.28
N ASP A 78 -22.79 -0.12 35.20
CA ASP A 78 -23.96 -0.66 35.91
C ASP A 78 -24.69 -1.72 35.05
N GLY A 79 -23.92 -2.64 34.45
CA GLY A 79 -24.45 -3.62 33.49
C GLY A 79 -25.58 -4.51 34.04
N ASP A 80 -25.60 -4.75 35.35
CA ASP A 80 -26.68 -5.43 36.06
C ASP A 80 -28.02 -4.69 35.97
N LYS A 81 -28.03 -3.36 36.12
CA LYS A 81 -29.24 -2.53 35.98
C LYS A 81 -29.74 -2.48 34.54
N ILE A 82 -28.82 -2.53 33.57
CA ILE A 82 -29.15 -2.60 32.13
C ILE A 82 -29.87 -3.93 31.83
N VAL A 83 -29.29 -5.05 32.29
CA VAL A 83 -29.89 -6.38 32.12
C VAL A 83 -31.21 -6.50 32.90
N GLU A 84 -31.29 -5.95 34.11
CA GLU A 84 -32.53 -5.92 34.90
C GLU A 84 -33.67 -5.22 34.15
N THR A 85 -33.37 -4.15 33.41
CA THR A 85 -34.37 -3.45 32.58
C THR A 85 -34.92 -4.36 31.49
N ALA A 86 -34.06 -5.12 30.81
CA ALA A 86 -34.48 -6.11 29.82
C ALA A 86 -35.37 -7.20 30.42
N MET A 87 -34.95 -7.73 31.58
CA MET A 87 -35.70 -8.77 32.29
C MET A 87 -37.06 -8.27 32.78
N LYS A 88 -37.15 -7.04 33.30
CA LYS A 88 -38.43 -6.44 33.74
C LYS A 88 -39.38 -6.18 32.57
N ALA A 89 -38.87 -5.69 31.44
CA ALA A 89 -39.70 -5.34 30.29
C ALA A 89 -40.12 -6.55 29.45
N PHE A 90 -39.22 -7.52 29.27
CA PHE A 90 -39.37 -8.58 28.26
C PHE A 90 -39.14 -10.00 28.80
N GLY A 91 -38.68 -10.14 30.05
CA GLY A 91 -38.51 -11.45 30.72
C GLY A 91 -37.30 -12.27 30.26
N ARG A 92 -36.48 -11.75 29.33
CA ARG A 92 -35.32 -12.46 28.77
C ARG A 92 -34.29 -11.49 28.18
N VAL A 93 -33.10 -12.01 27.89
CA VAL A 93 -32.06 -11.36 27.07
C VAL A 93 -31.46 -12.43 26.17
N ASP A 94 -31.29 -12.14 24.89
CA ASP A 94 -30.75 -13.07 23.88
C ASP A 94 -29.48 -12.54 23.22
N ILE A 95 -29.41 -11.22 23.02
CA ILE A 95 -28.37 -10.57 22.24
C ILE A 95 -27.83 -9.36 23.00
N ILE A 96 -26.50 -9.25 23.11
CA ILE A 96 -25.81 -8.04 23.62
C ILE A 96 -24.97 -7.43 22.50
N ILE A 97 -25.22 -6.17 22.17
CA ILE A 97 -24.37 -5.36 21.30
C ILE A 97 -23.59 -4.38 22.18
N ASN A 98 -22.34 -4.73 22.49
CA ASN A 98 -21.42 -3.88 23.26
C ASN A 98 -20.81 -2.79 22.36
N ASN A 99 -21.60 -1.74 22.12
CA ASN A 99 -21.28 -0.65 21.20
C ASN A 99 -20.90 0.67 21.89
N ALA A 100 -21.35 0.91 23.12
CA ALA A 100 -21.09 2.17 23.84
C ALA A 100 -19.60 2.55 23.82
N GLY A 101 -19.33 3.82 23.53
CA GLY A 101 -17.97 4.30 23.38
C GLY A 101 -17.85 5.82 23.39
N ILE A 102 -16.67 6.28 23.79
CA ILE A 102 -16.24 7.68 23.85
C ILE A 102 -14.78 7.81 23.40
N LEU A 103 -14.33 9.02 23.06
CA LEU A 103 -12.94 9.29 22.68
C LEU A 103 -12.24 10.31 23.59
N ARG A 104 -10.91 10.20 23.62
CA ARG A 104 -9.97 11.11 24.28
C ARG A 104 -8.69 11.21 23.45
N ASP A 105 -8.85 11.74 22.24
CA ASP A 105 -7.75 11.83 21.27
C ASP A 105 -6.71 12.86 21.74
N LYS A 106 -5.62 12.33 22.27
CA LYS A 106 -4.49 13.10 22.80
C LYS A 106 -3.24 12.28 22.53
N SER A 107 -2.21 12.95 22.01
CA SER A 107 -0.86 12.35 21.97
C SER A 107 -0.49 11.79 23.32
N PHE A 108 0.26 10.70 23.35
CA PHE A 108 0.61 9.98 24.56
C PHE A 108 1.24 10.89 25.62
N THR A 109 2.05 11.88 25.19
CA THR A 109 2.60 12.92 26.07
C THR A 109 1.53 13.72 26.82
N ARG A 110 0.42 14.07 26.16
CA ARG A 110 -0.65 14.92 26.70
C ARG A 110 -1.80 14.14 27.37
N MET A 111 -1.87 12.83 27.14
CA MET A 111 -2.88 11.97 27.76
C MET A 111 -2.70 11.91 29.28
N THR A 112 -3.77 12.13 30.04
CA THR A 112 -3.75 12.01 31.51
C THR A 112 -4.20 10.63 31.96
N ASP A 113 -3.91 10.25 33.21
CA ASP A 113 -4.44 9.01 33.80
C ASP A 113 -5.97 8.97 33.76
N ALA A 114 -6.64 10.12 33.99
CA ALA A 114 -8.09 10.21 33.90
C ALA A 114 -8.62 9.96 32.48
N ASP A 115 -7.90 10.41 31.45
CA ASP A 115 -8.25 10.11 30.05
C ASP A 115 -8.09 8.62 29.75
N TRP A 116 -7.09 7.96 30.33
CA TRP A 116 -6.88 6.51 30.20
C TRP A 116 -7.99 5.72 30.91
N ASP A 117 -8.17 6.00 32.19
CA ASP A 117 -9.09 5.27 33.07
C ASP A 117 -10.54 5.38 32.57
N LEU A 118 -10.96 6.56 32.11
CA LEU A 118 -12.29 6.75 31.53
C LEU A 118 -12.53 5.92 30.26
N ILE A 119 -11.54 5.83 29.37
CA ILE A 119 -11.65 5.03 28.14
C ILE A 119 -11.73 3.54 28.48
N GLN A 120 -10.91 3.06 29.41
CA GLN A 120 -10.97 1.66 29.85
C GLN A 120 -12.28 1.33 30.58
N ALA A 121 -12.78 2.25 31.41
CA ALA A 121 -14.04 2.09 32.14
C ALA A 121 -15.24 1.92 31.19
N VAL A 122 -15.38 2.78 30.18
CA VAL A 122 -16.53 2.74 29.26
C VAL A 122 -16.41 1.55 28.29
N HIS A 123 -15.29 1.41 27.60
CA HIS A 123 -15.19 0.46 26.48
C HIS A 123 -15.00 -0.98 26.96
N VAL A 124 -14.09 -1.19 27.92
CA VAL A 124 -13.65 -2.53 28.32
C VAL A 124 -14.43 -3.01 29.53
N ARG A 125 -14.39 -2.23 30.62
CA ARG A 125 -15.10 -2.58 31.85
C ARG A 125 -16.61 -2.56 31.66
N GLY A 126 -17.16 -1.59 30.93
CA GLY A 126 -18.58 -1.55 30.59
C GLY A 126 -19.05 -2.79 29.81
N SER A 127 -18.33 -3.16 28.76
CA SER A 127 -18.61 -4.40 28.00
C SER A 127 -18.53 -5.64 28.88
N TYR A 128 -17.55 -5.71 29.78
CA TYR A 128 -17.46 -6.76 30.80
C TYR A 128 -18.70 -6.80 31.69
N LYS A 129 -19.10 -5.66 32.29
CA LYS A 129 -20.21 -5.59 33.25
C LYS A 129 -21.54 -6.01 32.64
N VAL A 130 -21.86 -5.50 31.44
CA VAL A 130 -23.11 -5.85 30.73
C VAL A 130 -23.13 -7.34 30.37
N THR A 131 -22.03 -7.83 29.78
CA THR A 131 -21.93 -9.24 29.37
C THR A 131 -21.95 -10.18 30.58
N LYS A 132 -21.28 -9.80 31.68
CA LYS A 132 -21.23 -10.56 32.93
C LYS A 132 -22.61 -10.70 33.55
N ALA A 133 -23.44 -9.65 33.52
CA ALA A 133 -24.80 -9.68 34.02
C ALA A 133 -25.72 -10.56 33.16
N ALA A 134 -25.55 -10.56 31.83
CA ALA A 134 -26.35 -11.39 30.92
C ALA A 134 -25.92 -12.88 30.91
N TRP A 135 -24.67 -13.18 31.26
CA TRP A 135 -24.08 -14.51 31.14
C TRP A 135 -24.87 -15.65 31.82
N PRO A 136 -25.35 -15.51 33.08
CA PRO A 136 -26.13 -16.57 33.71
C PRO A 136 -27.44 -16.88 32.98
N ILE A 137 -28.09 -15.85 32.42
CA ILE A 137 -29.33 -15.97 31.64
C ILE A 137 -29.06 -16.76 30.36
N PHE A 138 -28.01 -16.37 29.62
CA PHE A 138 -27.60 -17.08 28.40
C PHE A 138 -27.30 -18.56 28.64
N LYS A 139 -26.58 -18.87 29.73
CA LYS A 139 -26.28 -20.26 30.10
C LYS A 139 -27.52 -21.06 30.46
N GLN A 140 -28.45 -20.45 31.18
CA GLN A 140 -29.70 -21.10 31.56
C GLN A 140 -30.57 -21.43 30.35
N GLN A 141 -30.68 -20.49 29.40
CA GLN A 141 -31.52 -20.65 28.21
C GLN A 141 -30.82 -21.37 27.04
N LYS A 142 -29.52 -21.69 27.17
CA LYS A 142 -28.71 -22.33 26.13
C LYS A 142 -28.70 -21.56 24.80
N PHE A 143 -28.65 -20.24 24.91
CA PHE A 143 -28.56 -19.36 23.76
C PHE A 143 -28.03 -17.99 24.18
N GLY A 144 -27.07 -17.45 23.42
CA GLY A 144 -26.66 -16.06 23.52
C GLY A 144 -25.88 -15.61 22.30
N ARG A 145 -25.99 -14.35 21.94
CA ARG A 145 -25.21 -13.73 20.85
C ARG A 145 -24.62 -12.42 21.35
N ILE A 146 -23.31 -12.26 21.21
CA ILE A 146 -22.59 -11.10 21.73
C ILE A 146 -21.75 -10.51 20.60
N ILE A 147 -21.86 -9.20 20.44
CA ILE A 147 -21.00 -8.43 19.53
C ILE A 147 -20.15 -7.47 20.34
N MET A 148 -18.85 -7.56 20.13
CA MET A 148 -17.87 -6.61 20.64
C MET A 148 -17.49 -5.60 19.55
N THR A 149 -17.61 -4.30 19.84
CA THR A 149 -17.23 -3.25 18.89
C THR A 149 -15.78 -2.80 19.13
N ALA A 150 -14.86 -3.38 18.36
CA ALA A 150 -13.45 -2.96 18.24
C ALA A 150 -13.31 -1.75 17.28
N SER A 151 -12.14 -1.59 16.65
CA SER A 151 -11.88 -0.58 15.61
C SER A 151 -10.59 -0.87 14.86
N ALA A 152 -10.41 -0.26 13.67
CA ALA A 152 -9.13 -0.27 12.96
C ALA A 152 -7.99 0.32 13.82
N ALA A 153 -8.27 1.37 14.62
CA ALA A 153 -7.29 1.91 15.58
C ALA A 153 -6.89 0.88 16.64
N GLY A 154 -7.78 -0.02 17.06
CA GLY A 154 -7.45 -1.16 17.89
C GLY A 154 -6.54 -2.16 17.18
N LEU A 155 -6.91 -2.57 15.97
CA LEU A 155 -6.19 -3.60 15.21
C LEU A 155 -4.76 -3.17 14.81
N TYR A 156 -4.60 -1.92 14.38
CA TYR A 156 -3.36 -1.44 13.75
C TYR A 156 -2.65 -0.31 14.51
N GLY A 157 -3.28 0.25 15.55
CA GLY A 157 -2.81 1.47 16.21
C GLY A 157 -3.21 2.73 15.45
N ASN A 158 -3.34 3.85 16.16
CA ASN A 158 -3.57 5.16 15.57
C ASN A 158 -2.95 6.26 16.44
N PHE A 159 -2.29 7.23 15.82
CA PHE A 159 -1.58 8.29 16.54
C PHE A 159 -2.55 9.07 17.44
N GLY A 160 -2.18 9.29 18.71
CA GLY A 160 -3.00 10.04 19.66
C GLY A 160 -4.16 9.25 20.28
N GLN A 161 -4.21 7.94 20.04
CA GLN A 161 -5.30 7.08 20.52
C GLN A 161 -4.79 5.90 21.35
N ALA A 162 -3.70 6.06 22.12
CA ALA A 162 -3.07 4.96 22.85
C ALA A 162 -4.04 4.22 23.81
N ASN A 163 -4.86 4.96 24.57
CA ASN A 163 -5.91 4.43 25.43
C ASN A 163 -7.02 3.71 24.64
N TYR A 164 -7.47 4.31 23.55
CA TYR A 164 -8.55 3.79 22.71
C TYR A 164 -8.12 2.53 21.93
N SER A 165 -6.94 2.54 21.31
CA SER A 165 -6.36 1.37 20.64
C SER A 165 -6.20 0.21 21.62
N ALA A 166 -5.71 0.47 22.83
CA ALA A 166 -5.63 -0.54 23.88
C ALA A 166 -7.02 -1.11 24.24
N ALA A 167 -8.01 -0.24 24.47
CA ALA A 167 -9.36 -0.66 24.81
C ALA A 167 -10.03 -1.49 23.70
N LYS A 168 -9.97 -1.01 22.45
CA LYS A 168 -10.64 -1.65 21.31
C LYS A 168 -10.02 -2.98 20.94
N LEU A 169 -8.71 -3.14 21.08
CA LEU A 169 -8.10 -4.44 20.83
C LEU A 169 -8.32 -5.43 21.99
N ALA A 170 -8.39 -4.95 23.24
CA ALA A 170 -8.73 -5.82 24.38
C ALA A 170 -10.08 -6.55 24.18
N LEU A 171 -11.05 -5.88 23.55
CA LEU A 171 -12.37 -6.44 23.25
C LEU A 171 -12.32 -7.64 22.29
N ALA A 172 -11.38 -7.68 21.35
CA ALA A 172 -11.24 -8.80 20.42
C ALA A 172 -10.87 -10.10 21.15
N SER A 173 -9.89 -10.06 22.06
CA SER A 173 -9.51 -11.24 22.84
C SER A 173 -10.56 -11.60 23.89
N PHE A 174 -11.20 -10.59 24.49
CA PHE A 174 -12.33 -10.83 25.39
C PHE A 174 -13.43 -11.63 24.67
N SER A 175 -13.74 -11.26 23.42
CA SER A 175 -14.65 -12.01 22.54
C SER A 175 -14.18 -13.44 22.30
N SER A 176 -12.92 -13.66 21.91
CA SER A 176 -12.38 -15.00 21.64
C SER A 176 -12.43 -15.92 22.88
N SER A 177 -12.16 -15.38 24.07
CA SER A 177 -12.26 -16.14 25.32
C SER A 177 -13.71 -16.47 25.70
N LEU A 178 -14.64 -15.52 25.51
CA LEU A 178 -16.07 -15.76 25.71
C LEU A 178 -16.63 -16.77 24.71
N ALA A 179 -16.20 -16.71 23.45
CA ALA A 179 -16.56 -17.66 22.41
C ALA A 179 -16.22 -19.10 22.81
N LYS A 180 -15.00 -19.31 23.32
CA LYS A 180 -14.53 -20.62 23.82
C LYS A 180 -15.29 -21.08 25.05
N GLU A 181 -15.58 -20.18 26.00
CA GLU A 181 -16.31 -20.52 27.22
C GLU A 181 -17.80 -20.79 26.99
N GLY A 182 -18.41 -20.04 26.08
CA GLY A 182 -19.83 -20.04 25.76
C GLY A 182 -20.27 -21.11 24.77
N ALA A 183 -19.34 -21.68 23.98
CA ALA A 183 -19.66 -22.60 22.88
C ALA A 183 -20.58 -23.76 23.30
N LYS A 184 -20.30 -24.42 24.44
CA LYS A 184 -21.11 -25.53 24.97
C LYS A 184 -22.54 -25.15 25.39
N ASP A 185 -22.78 -23.86 25.58
CA ASP A 185 -24.05 -23.29 25.98
C ASP A 185 -24.71 -22.54 24.81
N ASN A 186 -24.22 -22.71 23.56
CA ASN A 186 -24.64 -21.99 22.35
C ASN A 186 -24.64 -20.46 22.55
N ILE A 187 -23.60 -19.98 23.21
CA ILE A 187 -23.33 -18.56 23.39
C ILE A 187 -22.19 -18.20 22.45
N HIS A 188 -22.48 -17.45 21.40
CA HIS A 188 -21.47 -17.02 20.44
C HIS A 188 -21.07 -15.57 20.71
N CYS A 189 -19.79 -15.29 20.56
CA CYS A 189 -19.24 -13.94 20.73
C CYS A 189 -18.32 -13.61 19.56
N ASN A 190 -18.65 -12.57 18.80
CA ASN A 190 -17.88 -12.12 17.65
C ASN A 190 -17.49 -10.64 17.81
N THR A 191 -16.44 -10.23 17.11
CA THR A 191 -15.93 -8.86 17.14
C THR A 191 -16.07 -8.22 15.77
N ILE A 192 -16.52 -6.96 15.74
CA ILE A 192 -16.48 -6.13 14.54
C ILE A 192 -15.52 -4.95 14.75
N ALA A 193 -14.82 -4.55 13.70
CA ALA A 193 -14.06 -3.31 13.58
C ALA A 193 -14.77 -2.44 12.53
N PRO A 194 -15.82 -1.70 12.93
CA PRO A 194 -16.65 -1.00 11.97
C PRO A 194 -15.99 0.28 11.45
N MET A 195 -16.29 0.59 10.19
CA MET A 195 -16.10 1.89 9.57
C MET A 195 -17.46 2.51 9.28
N ALA A 196 -17.84 3.52 10.07
CA ALA A 196 -19.08 4.25 9.89
C ALA A 196 -18.91 5.71 10.28
N ALA A 197 -19.68 6.57 9.64
CA ALA A 197 -19.82 7.96 10.04
C ALA A 197 -20.35 8.01 11.47
N SER A 198 -19.67 8.77 12.29
CA SER A 198 -20.06 9.08 13.64
C SER A 198 -19.71 10.53 13.92
N ARG A 199 -20.28 11.08 15.00
CA ARG A 199 -19.85 12.37 15.56
C ARG A 199 -18.33 12.47 15.77
N MET A 200 -17.63 11.34 15.83
CA MET A 200 -16.19 11.23 16.01
C MET A 200 -15.38 11.30 14.70
N THR A 201 -15.93 10.82 13.58
CA THR A 201 -15.26 10.85 12.27
C THR A 201 -15.59 12.11 11.48
N GLU A 202 -16.70 12.78 11.80
CA GLU A 202 -17.18 14.03 11.19
C GLU A 202 -16.16 15.18 11.22
N THR A 203 -15.24 15.20 12.19
CA THR A 203 -14.24 16.26 12.33
C THR A 203 -12.97 16.03 11.52
N ILE A 204 -12.83 14.87 10.86
CA ILE A 204 -11.58 14.43 10.22
C ILE A 204 -11.81 14.10 8.73
N MET A 205 -13.00 13.63 8.36
CA MET A 205 -13.29 13.16 7.00
C MET A 205 -14.10 14.17 6.17
N PRO A 206 -13.87 14.26 4.86
CA PRO A 206 -14.70 15.02 3.93
C PRO A 206 -16.20 14.61 3.97
N PRO A 207 -17.14 15.54 3.74
CA PRO A 207 -18.59 15.27 3.81
C PRO A 207 -19.10 14.17 2.86
N ASP A 208 -18.54 14.07 1.66
CA ASP A 208 -18.83 13.06 0.65
C ASP A 208 -18.45 11.65 1.13
N ILE A 209 -17.28 11.49 1.75
CA ILE A 209 -16.87 10.22 2.38
C ILE A 209 -17.79 9.88 3.56
N LEU A 210 -18.14 10.84 4.40
CA LEU A 210 -19.05 10.62 5.53
C LEU A 210 -20.44 10.17 5.07
N GLN A 211 -20.96 10.70 3.96
CA GLN A 211 -22.23 10.29 3.38
C GLN A 211 -22.20 8.84 2.88
N ALA A 212 -21.05 8.32 2.46
CA ALA A 212 -20.88 6.93 2.02
C ALA A 212 -20.70 5.95 3.20
N LEU A 213 -20.22 6.42 4.36
CA LEU A 213 -20.00 5.61 5.56
C LEU A 213 -21.28 5.40 6.40
N LYS A 214 -22.35 4.94 5.76
CA LYS A 214 -23.66 4.73 6.40
C LYS A 214 -23.62 3.59 7.44
N PRO A 215 -24.10 3.81 8.68
CA PRO A 215 -24.27 2.75 9.69
C PRO A 215 -25.02 1.52 9.18
N GLU A 216 -25.93 1.71 8.22
CA GLU A 216 -26.76 0.69 7.57
C GLU A 216 -25.95 -0.33 6.77
N PHE A 217 -24.67 -0.09 6.49
CA PHE A 217 -23.77 -1.10 5.91
C PHE A 217 -23.10 -2.00 6.95
N VAL A 218 -23.16 -1.63 8.24
CA VAL A 218 -22.60 -2.42 9.34
C VAL A 218 -23.68 -3.30 9.97
N THR A 219 -24.90 -2.78 10.12
CA THR A 219 -26.04 -3.49 10.75
C THR A 219 -26.33 -4.87 10.15
N PRO A 220 -26.21 -5.13 8.84
CA PRO A 220 -26.57 -6.43 8.26
C PRO A 220 -25.59 -7.54 8.65
N VAL A 221 -24.30 -7.21 8.75
CA VAL A 221 -23.27 -8.15 9.21
C VAL A 221 -23.49 -8.49 10.67
N VAL A 222 -23.76 -7.48 11.51
CA VAL A 222 -24.11 -7.66 12.92
C VAL A 222 -25.38 -8.51 13.07
N GLY A 223 -26.40 -8.25 12.25
CA GLY A 223 -27.63 -9.04 12.21
C GLY A 223 -27.34 -10.51 11.93
N TYR A 224 -26.59 -10.80 10.85
CA TYR A 224 -26.24 -12.19 10.52
C TYR A 224 -25.42 -12.87 11.62
N LEU A 225 -24.42 -12.19 12.18
CA LEU A 225 -23.60 -12.68 13.29
C LEU A 225 -24.41 -12.97 14.57
N CYS A 226 -25.57 -12.35 14.72
CA CYS A 226 -26.48 -12.56 15.85
C CYS A 226 -27.64 -13.52 15.54
N HIS A 227 -27.79 -13.98 14.30
CA HIS A 227 -28.86 -14.92 13.97
C HIS A 227 -28.51 -16.33 14.46
N GLU A 228 -29.52 -17.16 14.71
CA GLU A 228 -29.31 -18.58 15.05
C GLU A 228 -28.80 -19.42 13.87
N ASN A 229 -28.77 -18.85 12.66
CA ASN A 229 -28.34 -19.52 11.42
C ASN A 229 -26.84 -19.36 11.16
N THR A 230 -26.13 -18.53 11.95
CA THR A 230 -24.68 -18.47 11.87
C THR A 230 -24.05 -19.43 12.87
N GLU A 231 -23.03 -20.13 12.43
CA GLU A 231 -22.15 -20.92 13.28
C GLU A 231 -20.89 -20.13 13.68
N GLU A 232 -20.72 -18.90 13.18
CA GLU A 232 -19.55 -18.09 13.47
C GLU A 232 -19.47 -17.76 14.97
N ASN A 233 -18.31 -18.06 15.55
CA ASN A 233 -18.03 -17.84 16.96
C ASN A 233 -16.53 -17.56 17.16
N GLY A 234 -16.21 -16.42 17.79
CA GLY A 234 -14.84 -15.96 18.00
C GLY A 234 -14.21 -15.22 16.83
N GLY A 235 -14.99 -14.92 15.77
CA GLY A 235 -14.51 -14.22 14.58
C GLY A 235 -14.28 -12.72 14.80
N VAL A 236 -13.37 -12.14 14.01
CA VAL A 236 -13.07 -10.71 13.97
C VAL A 236 -13.31 -10.22 12.54
N PHE A 237 -14.10 -9.15 12.38
CA PHE A 237 -14.54 -8.68 11.06
C PHE A 237 -14.29 -7.18 10.86
N GLU A 238 -13.75 -6.80 9.72
CA GLU A 238 -13.77 -5.43 9.23
C GLU A 238 -15.04 -5.22 8.40
N VAL A 239 -15.82 -4.19 8.74
CA VAL A 239 -17.15 -3.99 8.16
C VAL A 239 -17.47 -2.50 8.02
N GLY A 240 -18.14 -2.11 6.94
CA GLY A 240 -18.48 -0.70 6.70
C GLY A 240 -18.42 -0.36 5.22
N ALA A 241 -18.97 0.79 4.80
CA ALA A 241 -18.94 1.22 3.40
C ALA A 241 -19.46 0.18 2.38
N GLY A 242 -20.31 -0.76 2.80
CA GLY A 242 -20.76 -1.89 1.97
C GLY A 242 -19.72 -3.01 1.80
N PHE A 243 -18.60 -2.99 2.51
CA PHE A 243 -17.58 -4.06 2.49
C PHE A 243 -17.59 -4.87 3.80
N ALA A 244 -17.33 -6.17 3.69
CA ALA A 244 -17.16 -7.07 4.83
C ALA A 244 -16.02 -8.07 4.58
N ALA A 245 -15.12 -8.20 5.55
CA ALA A 245 -13.99 -9.13 5.51
C ALA A 245 -13.69 -9.71 6.89
N LYS A 246 -13.21 -10.96 6.94
CA LYS A 246 -12.76 -11.63 8.17
C LYS A 246 -11.26 -11.43 8.38
N LEU A 247 -10.83 -11.36 9.65
CA LEU A 247 -9.44 -11.35 10.06
C LEU A 247 -9.07 -12.63 10.81
N ARG A 248 -7.82 -13.08 10.62
CA ARG A 248 -7.17 -14.11 11.42
C ARG A 248 -5.72 -13.71 11.74
N TRP A 249 -5.15 -14.34 12.75
CA TRP A 249 -3.71 -14.23 12.99
C TRP A 249 -2.95 -15.06 11.95
N GLU A 250 -1.91 -14.47 11.39
CA GLU A 250 -0.92 -15.16 10.56
C GLU A 250 0.45 -15.04 11.24
N ARG A 251 1.13 -16.18 11.34
CA ARG A 251 2.42 -16.32 12.01
C ARG A 251 3.44 -16.85 11.01
N SER A 252 4.64 -16.28 10.99
CA SER A 252 5.73 -16.85 10.20
C SER A 252 6.09 -18.24 10.73
N GLN A 253 6.73 -19.07 9.90
CA GLN A 253 7.31 -20.34 10.39
C GLN A 253 8.29 -20.09 11.54
N GLY A 254 8.95 -18.93 11.52
CA GLY A 254 9.93 -18.53 12.51
C GLY A 254 11.25 -19.26 12.36
N ALA A 255 12.15 -19.00 13.30
CA ALA A 255 13.47 -19.62 13.36
C ALA A 255 13.64 -20.41 14.65
N VAL A 256 14.25 -21.59 14.52
CA VAL A 256 14.70 -22.40 15.66
C VAL A 256 16.18 -22.13 15.94
N PHE A 257 16.51 -22.02 17.22
CA PHE A 257 17.81 -21.73 17.79
C PHE A 257 18.22 -22.86 18.72
N LYS A 258 19.50 -23.19 18.75
CA LYS A 258 20.04 -24.16 19.69
C LYS A 258 19.81 -23.69 21.12
N ALA A 259 19.09 -24.47 21.93
CA ALA A 259 18.65 -24.09 23.27
C ALA A 259 19.77 -24.18 24.34
N ASP A 260 20.86 -23.43 24.16
CA ASP A 260 22.00 -23.31 25.07
C ASP A 260 22.60 -21.89 25.07
N ASP A 261 23.78 -21.72 25.67
CA ASP A 261 24.45 -20.43 25.84
C ASP A 261 24.87 -19.75 24.52
N THR A 262 24.83 -20.47 23.38
CA THR A 262 25.05 -19.86 22.06
C THR A 262 23.82 -19.08 21.58
N PHE A 263 22.65 -19.27 22.20
CA PHE A 263 21.43 -18.53 21.88
C PHE A 263 21.52 -17.12 22.47
N THR A 264 22.05 -16.19 21.68
CA THR A 264 22.33 -14.82 22.10
C THR A 264 21.49 -13.82 21.31
N PRO A 265 21.34 -12.57 21.78
CA PRO A 265 20.74 -11.50 20.98
C PRO A 265 21.39 -11.32 19.59
N ALA A 266 22.70 -11.55 19.48
CA ALA A 266 23.41 -11.49 18.21
C ALA A 266 22.99 -12.63 17.26
N ALA A 267 22.80 -13.84 17.80
CA ALA A 267 22.27 -14.97 17.02
C ALA A 267 20.85 -14.71 16.50
N VAL A 268 19.98 -14.09 17.32
CA VAL A 268 18.64 -13.63 16.89
C VAL A 268 18.77 -12.68 15.71
N GLY A 269 19.66 -11.69 15.78
CA GLY A 269 19.93 -10.77 14.69
C GLY A 269 20.43 -11.46 13.42
N ALA A 270 21.29 -12.47 13.55
CA ALA A 270 21.80 -13.25 12.42
C ALA A 270 20.72 -14.08 11.69
N LYS A 271 19.62 -14.42 12.37
CA LYS A 271 18.48 -15.14 11.79
C LYS A 271 17.23 -14.26 11.63
N TRP A 272 17.37 -12.94 11.65
CA TRP A 272 16.23 -12.03 11.66
C TRP A 272 15.33 -12.16 10.41
N GLU A 273 15.92 -12.40 9.24
CA GLU A 273 15.17 -12.63 8.00
C GLU A 273 14.31 -13.89 8.09
N GLU A 274 14.83 -14.99 8.65
CA GLU A 274 14.08 -16.24 8.87
C GLU A 274 12.92 -16.05 9.87
N ILE A 275 13.15 -15.31 10.96
CA ILE A 275 12.09 -14.99 11.94
C ILE A 275 10.93 -14.23 11.28
N THR A 276 11.23 -13.36 10.32
CA THR A 276 10.29 -12.40 9.74
C THR A 276 9.78 -12.78 8.35
N ASP A 277 10.15 -13.96 7.85
CA ASP A 277 9.74 -14.47 6.54
C ASP A 277 8.31 -15.03 6.57
N TYR A 278 7.44 -14.42 5.77
CA TYR A 278 6.06 -14.88 5.53
C TYR A 278 5.88 -15.55 4.15
N SER A 279 6.96 -15.72 3.38
CA SER A 279 6.88 -16.31 2.03
C SER A 279 6.76 -17.83 2.04
N LYS A 280 7.07 -18.49 3.16
CA LYS A 280 7.09 -19.95 3.32
C LYS A 280 6.61 -20.35 4.70
N GLY A 281 5.91 -21.48 4.77
CA GLY A 281 5.58 -22.15 6.04
C GLY A 281 4.75 -21.31 7.01
N VAL A 282 3.92 -20.39 6.53
CA VAL A 282 3.05 -19.57 7.39
C VAL A 282 1.99 -20.43 8.10
N GLU A 283 1.66 -20.03 9.32
CA GLU A 283 0.70 -20.72 10.18
C GLU A 283 -0.43 -19.78 10.60
N TYR A 284 -1.58 -20.36 10.95
CA TYR A 284 -2.78 -19.61 11.34
C TYR A 284 -3.32 -20.06 12.73
N PRO A 285 -2.53 -19.87 13.80
CA PRO A 285 -2.91 -20.32 15.13
C PRO A 285 -4.20 -19.65 15.62
N SER A 286 -5.03 -20.45 16.29
CA SER A 286 -6.35 -20.07 16.84
C SER A 286 -6.52 -20.45 18.32
N THR A 287 -5.62 -21.29 18.84
CA THR A 287 -5.55 -21.69 20.25
C THR A 287 -4.11 -21.76 20.74
N ILE A 288 -3.93 -21.62 22.06
CA ILE A 288 -2.63 -21.71 22.74
C ILE A 288 -1.97 -23.09 22.59
N THR A 289 -2.71 -24.10 22.17
CA THR A 289 -2.25 -25.48 21.96
C THR A 289 -1.78 -25.76 20.54
N ASP A 290 -1.98 -24.83 19.58
CA ASP A 290 -1.57 -25.04 18.18
C ASP A 290 -0.04 -25.01 18.01
N THR A 291 0.69 -24.55 19.03
CA THR A 291 2.16 -24.48 19.00
C THR A 291 2.76 -25.65 19.76
N ASP A 292 3.47 -26.52 19.06
CA ASP A 292 4.19 -27.65 19.66
C ASP A 292 5.53 -27.21 20.28
N PHE A 293 5.45 -26.59 21.46
CA PHE A 293 6.64 -26.16 22.20
C PHE A 293 7.55 -27.31 22.65
N VAL A 294 7.04 -28.55 22.72
CA VAL A 294 7.85 -29.73 23.06
C VAL A 294 8.68 -30.14 21.86
N GLY A 295 8.05 -30.34 20.69
CA GLY A 295 8.74 -30.66 19.45
C GLY A 295 9.72 -29.57 19.03
N LEU A 296 9.37 -28.29 19.21
CA LEU A 296 10.30 -27.17 19.00
C LEU A 296 11.53 -27.25 19.90
N LEU A 297 11.35 -27.63 21.18
CA LEU A 297 12.49 -27.78 22.10
C LEU A 297 13.38 -28.98 21.72
N GLU A 298 12.78 -30.08 21.25
CA GLU A 298 13.53 -31.23 20.76
C GLU A 298 14.37 -30.87 19.52
N GLN A 299 13.76 -30.17 18.56
CA GLN A 299 14.46 -29.62 17.39
C GLN A 299 15.59 -28.68 17.82
N ALA A 300 15.30 -27.75 18.73
CA ALA A 300 16.27 -26.81 19.27
C ALA A 300 17.44 -27.54 19.93
N LYS A 301 17.21 -28.61 20.70
CA LYS A 301 18.28 -29.40 21.33
C LYS A 301 19.12 -30.19 20.32
N ALA A 302 18.54 -30.58 19.19
CA ALA A 302 19.21 -31.35 18.15
C ALA A 302 20.12 -30.50 17.23
N LEU A 303 19.99 -29.17 17.24
CA LEU A 303 20.87 -28.28 16.48
C LEU A 303 22.32 -28.33 16.98
N GLU A 304 23.29 -28.14 16.09
CA GLU A 304 24.72 -28.15 16.47
C GLU A 304 25.09 -26.91 17.31
N SER A 305 24.87 -25.71 16.77
CA SER A 305 25.20 -24.43 17.41
C SER A 305 24.48 -23.27 16.71
N ASN A 306 24.27 -22.16 17.42
CA ASN A 306 23.72 -20.95 16.83
C ASN A 306 24.76 -20.17 16.03
N PRO A 307 24.35 -19.34 15.04
CA PRO A 307 25.26 -18.50 14.28
C PRO A 307 26.09 -17.58 15.18
N LYS A 308 27.40 -17.54 14.93
CA LYS A 308 28.29 -16.58 15.60
C LYS A 308 28.12 -15.21 14.94
N ALA A 309 27.85 -14.20 15.76
CA ALA A 309 27.77 -12.81 15.36
C ALA A 309 28.41 -11.93 16.43
N GLU A 310 28.73 -10.68 16.07
CA GLU A 310 29.30 -9.71 17.00
C GLU A 310 28.35 -9.50 18.19
N ALA A 311 28.89 -9.58 19.40
CA ALA A 311 28.09 -9.50 20.61
C ALA A 311 27.39 -8.13 20.74
N LEU A 312 26.08 -8.14 20.94
CA LEU A 312 25.30 -6.93 21.19
C LEU A 312 25.51 -6.49 22.65
N ARG A 313 25.98 -5.25 22.85
CA ARG A 313 26.31 -4.67 24.15
C ARG A 313 25.38 -3.50 24.48
N PHE A 314 25.15 -3.26 25.77
CA PHE A 314 24.32 -2.19 26.31
C PHE A 314 25.11 -1.26 27.23
N ASP A 315 26.41 -1.13 26.95
CA ASP A 315 27.32 -0.35 27.78
C ASP A 315 26.85 1.10 27.92
N GLY A 316 26.73 1.57 29.16
CA GLY A 316 26.27 2.92 29.48
C GLY A 316 24.74 3.12 29.36
N GLN A 317 23.97 2.08 29.02
CA GLN A 317 22.51 2.14 28.98
C GLN A 317 21.89 1.65 30.30
N VAL A 318 20.68 2.15 30.58
CA VAL A 318 19.91 1.79 31.78
C VAL A 318 18.61 1.09 31.39
N ALA A 319 18.41 -0.11 31.95
CA ALA A 319 17.22 -0.91 31.72
C ALA A 319 16.35 -0.99 32.98
N ILE A 320 15.04 -0.82 32.83
CA ILE A 320 14.04 -1.16 33.85
C ILE A 320 13.36 -2.46 33.42
N VAL A 321 13.35 -3.46 34.29
CA VAL A 321 12.61 -4.72 34.08
C VAL A 321 11.61 -4.90 35.22
N THR A 322 10.31 -4.95 34.89
CA THR A 322 9.24 -5.12 35.88
C THR A 322 8.87 -6.58 36.07
N GLY A 323 8.49 -6.97 37.30
CA GLY A 323 8.30 -8.38 37.68
C GLY A 323 9.60 -9.19 37.54
N ALA A 324 10.72 -8.60 37.94
CA ALA A 324 12.06 -9.13 37.70
C ALA A 324 12.63 -9.96 38.86
N GLY A 325 11.86 -10.20 39.92
CA GLY A 325 12.29 -11.00 41.07
C GLY A 325 12.34 -12.52 40.81
N GLY A 326 11.83 -12.99 39.66
CA GLY A 326 11.88 -14.40 39.28
C GLY A 326 11.46 -14.64 37.82
N GLY A 327 11.54 -15.91 37.38
CA GLY A 327 11.07 -16.34 36.04
C GLY A 327 11.66 -15.52 34.87
N LEU A 328 10.79 -15.16 33.92
CA LEU A 328 11.12 -14.36 32.74
C LEU A 328 11.85 -13.05 33.07
N GLY A 329 11.30 -12.25 33.98
CA GLY A 329 11.87 -10.95 34.31
C GLY A 329 13.28 -11.05 34.91
N ARG A 330 13.52 -12.05 35.77
CA ARG A 330 14.87 -12.34 36.30
C ARG A 330 15.85 -12.68 35.18
N ALA A 331 15.46 -13.57 34.25
CA ALA A 331 16.32 -13.94 33.12
C ALA A 331 16.64 -12.73 32.22
N TYR A 332 15.68 -11.85 31.97
CA TYR A 332 15.89 -10.62 31.21
C TYR A 332 16.86 -9.67 31.92
N ALA A 333 16.68 -9.47 33.22
CA ALA A 333 17.53 -8.59 34.04
C ALA A 333 18.98 -9.09 34.08
N LEU A 334 19.19 -10.40 34.31
CA LEU A 334 20.52 -11.02 34.32
C LEU A 334 21.21 -10.90 32.95
N MET A 335 20.50 -11.20 31.86
CA MET A 335 21.06 -11.10 30.52
C MET A 335 21.43 -9.65 30.17
N LEU A 336 20.55 -8.67 30.40
CA LEU A 336 20.84 -7.27 30.10
C LEU A 336 22.03 -6.74 30.92
N ALA A 337 22.12 -7.11 32.20
CA ALA A 337 23.25 -6.74 33.05
C ALA A 337 24.57 -7.37 32.58
N ASN A 338 24.56 -8.65 32.23
CA ASN A 338 25.74 -9.34 31.67
C ASN A 338 26.21 -8.70 30.35
N LEU A 339 25.26 -8.19 29.56
CA LEU A 339 25.53 -7.48 28.32
C LEU A 339 25.87 -5.99 28.50
N GLY A 340 26.01 -5.51 29.75
CA GLY A 340 26.58 -4.19 30.07
C GLY A 340 25.60 -3.13 30.56
N ALA A 341 24.30 -3.41 30.57
CA ALA A 341 23.31 -2.46 31.06
C ALA A 341 23.38 -2.31 32.59
N SER A 342 23.07 -1.11 33.09
CA SER A 342 22.69 -0.94 34.51
C SER A 342 21.20 -1.22 34.67
N VAL A 343 20.82 -2.08 35.60
CA VAL A 343 19.45 -2.63 35.65
C VAL A 343 18.70 -2.21 36.92
N VAL A 344 17.50 -1.67 36.75
CA VAL A 344 16.51 -1.58 37.84
C VAL A 344 15.67 -2.85 37.82
N VAL A 345 15.77 -3.61 38.91
CA VAL A 345 15.00 -4.84 39.14
C VAL A 345 13.75 -4.44 39.93
N ASN A 346 12.63 -4.23 39.23
CA ASN A 346 11.34 -3.94 39.87
C ASN A 346 10.60 -5.24 40.17
N ASP A 347 10.26 -5.47 41.45
CA ASP A 347 9.35 -6.52 41.87
C ASP A 347 8.65 -6.14 43.18
N LEU A 348 7.31 -6.17 43.18
CA LEU A 348 6.49 -5.89 44.37
C LEU A 348 6.61 -7.01 45.43
N GLY A 349 7.11 -8.19 45.06
CA GLY A 349 7.22 -9.35 45.93
C GLY A 349 5.92 -10.11 46.15
N GLY A 350 4.93 -9.91 45.28
CA GLY A 350 3.63 -10.58 45.37
C GLY A 350 3.65 -12.06 44.94
N SER A 351 2.63 -12.81 45.36
CA SER A 351 2.34 -14.16 44.85
C SER A 351 1.92 -14.13 43.37
N HIS A 352 1.83 -15.29 42.70
CA HIS A 352 1.34 -15.35 41.31
C HIS A 352 -0.13 -14.91 41.17
N THR A 353 -0.87 -14.81 42.28
CA THR A 353 -2.22 -14.25 42.34
C THR A 353 -2.26 -12.77 42.76
N GLY A 354 -1.10 -12.13 42.99
CA GLY A 354 -1.00 -10.73 43.40
C GLY A 354 -1.28 -10.47 44.88
N GLN A 355 -1.05 -11.45 45.76
CA GLN A 355 -1.17 -11.29 47.22
C GLN A 355 0.20 -11.19 47.89
N GLY A 356 0.30 -10.39 48.96
CA GLY A 356 1.54 -10.21 49.73
C GLY A 356 2.51 -9.19 49.11
N GLN A 357 3.51 -8.79 49.89
CA GLN A 357 4.64 -7.96 49.48
C GLN A 357 5.88 -8.51 50.20
N ASP A 358 6.89 -8.95 49.45
CA ASP A 358 8.18 -9.42 49.97
C ASP A 358 9.32 -8.84 49.13
N SER A 359 9.99 -7.82 49.66
CA SER A 359 11.08 -7.10 48.98
C SER A 359 12.25 -8.01 48.59
N LYS A 360 12.39 -9.17 49.25
CA LYS A 360 13.52 -10.11 49.06
C LYS A 360 13.66 -10.59 47.62
N ALA A 361 12.58 -10.69 46.84
CA ALA A 361 12.64 -11.22 45.48
C ALA A 361 13.50 -10.33 44.55
N ALA A 362 13.31 -9.01 44.60
CA ALA A 362 14.13 -8.07 43.83
C ALA A 362 15.57 -8.03 44.36
N ASP A 363 15.76 -8.06 45.69
CA ASP A 363 17.07 -8.02 46.33
C ASP A 363 17.97 -9.19 45.92
N VAL A 364 17.42 -10.41 45.87
CA VAL A 364 18.17 -11.61 45.46
C VAL A 364 18.73 -11.44 44.04
N VAL A 365 17.92 -10.97 43.10
CA VAL A 365 18.36 -10.80 41.70
C VAL A 365 19.37 -9.66 41.57
N VAL A 366 19.23 -8.58 42.33
CA VAL A 366 20.23 -7.50 42.38
C VAL A 366 21.58 -8.02 42.89
N GLU A 367 21.58 -8.83 43.94
CA GLU A 367 22.80 -9.42 44.48
C GLU A 367 23.44 -10.43 43.53
N GLU A 368 22.64 -11.21 42.79
CA GLU A 368 23.14 -12.07 41.71
C GLU A 368 23.84 -11.26 40.61
N ILE A 369 23.21 -10.17 40.14
CA ILE A 369 23.79 -9.27 39.13
C ILE A 369 25.11 -8.67 39.64
N ARG A 370 25.13 -8.17 40.88
CA ARG A 370 26.34 -7.57 41.48
C ARG A 370 27.47 -8.58 41.66
N LYS A 371 27.15 -9.81 42.10
CA LYS A 371 28.13 -10.90 42.21
C LYS A 371 28.72 -11.29 40.85
N ALA A 372 27.94 -11.19 39.78
CA ALA A 372 28.41 -11.39 38.41
C ALA A 372 29.17 -10.16 37.83
N GLY A 373 29.38 -9.10 38.62
CA GLY A 373 30.11 -7.89 38.21
C GLY A 373 29.25 -6.83 37.48
N GLY A 374 27.94 -7.04 37.38
CA GLY A 374 27.00 -6.09 36.80
C GLY A 374 26.55 -4.99 37.78
N LYS A 375 25.78 -4.02 37.27
CA LYS A 375 25.22 -2.92 38.06
C LYS A 375 23.71 -3.07 38.17
N ALA A 376 23.18 -3.14 39.38
CA ALA A 376 21.74 -3.18 39.61
C ALA A 376 21.30 -2.51 40.91
N VAL A 377 20.04 -2.07 40.92
CA VAL A 377 19.32 -1.54 42.09
C VAL A 377 17.91 -2.15 42.13
N ALA A 378 17.41 -2.42 43.33
CA ALA A 378 16.06 -2.95 43.53
C ALA A 378 15.04 -1.81 43.53
N ASN A 379 13.83 -2.10 43.05
CA ASN A 379 12.65 -1.27 43.25
C ASN A 379 11.48 -2.18 43.69
N TYR A 380 10.72 -1.73 44.69
CA TYR A 380 9.64 -2.52 45.30
C TYR A 380 8.25 -1.92 45.06
N ASP A 381 8.16 -0.88 44.24
CA ASP A 381 6.91 -0.19 43.99
C ASP A 381 6.01 -1.01 43.05
N SER A 382 4.70 -0.80 43.18
CA SER A 382 3.76 -1.32 42.20
C SER A 382 4.00 -0.68 40.84
N VAL A 383 3.79 -1.43 39.76
CA VAL A 383 3.83 -0.88 38.39
C VAL A 383 2.74 0.17 38.14
N GLU A 384 1.72 0.25 39.00
CA GLU A 384 0.77 1.36 38.97
C GLU A 384 1.41 2.70 39.40
N ASP A 385 2.46 2.65 40.22
CA ASP A 385 3.27 3.81 40.64
C ASP A 385 4.49 3.96 39.71
N GLY A 386 4.25 3.93 38.39
CA GLY A 386 5.31 3.91 37.38
C GLY A 386 6.28 5.09 37.45
N ASP A 387 5.87 6.22 38.02
CA ASP A 387 6.73 7.36 38.32
C ASP A 387 7.83 7.01 39.32
N LYS A 388 7.52 6.28 40.40
CA LYS A 388 8.52 5.84 41.40
C LYS A 388 9.48 4.80 40.83
N VAL A 389 8.97 3.91 39.97
CA VAL A 389 9.78 2.91 39.26
C VAL A 389 10.83 3.61 38.38
N VAL A 390 10.40 4.60 37.59
CA VAL A 390 11.31 5.38 36.73
C VAL A 390 12.23 6.29 37.54
N GLU A 391 11.73 6.91 38.62
CA GLU A 391 12.53 7.74 39.52
C GLU A 391 13.71 6.95 40.12
N THR A 392 13.52 5.66 40.41
CA THR A 392 14.60 4.79 40.89
C THR A 392 15.74 4.68 39.87
N ALA A 393 15.44 4.53 38.58
CA ALA A 393 16.45 4.51 37.52
C ALA A 393 17.20 5.85 37.43
N LEU A 394 16.46 6.95 37.50
CA LEU A 394 17.03 8.31 37.42
C LEU A 394 17.92 8.61 38.63
N LYS A 395 17.51 8.25 39.84
CA LYS A 395 18.29 8.45 41.07
C LYS A 395 19.56 7.60 41.09
N ALA A 396 19.47 6.33 40.69
CA ALA A 396 20.60 5.41 40.75
C ALA A 396 21.60 5.58 39.60
N PHE A 397 21.10 5.88 38.39
CA PHE A 397 21.90 5.81 37.16
C PHE A 397 21.76 7.04 36.25
N GLY A 398 20.91 8.01 36.58
CA GLY A 398 20.79 9.30 35.87
C GLY A 398 20.00 9.28 34.57
N ARG A 399 19.54 8.11 34.10
CA ARG A 399 18.83 7.94 32.82
C ARG A 399 17.97 6.67 32.78
N VAL A 400 17.18 6.52 31.72
CA VAL A 400 16.47 5.29 31.36
C VAL A 400 16.47 5.15 29.84
N ASP A 401 16.81 3.96 29.33
CA ASP A 401 16.97 3.70 27.90
C ASP A 401 16.08 2.55 27.41
N ILE A 402 15.94 1.53 28.26
CA ILE A 402 15.23 0.28 27.96
C ILE A 402 14.16 0.07 29.02
N LEU A 403 12.95 -0.27 28.58
CA LEU A 403 11.85 -0.67 29.45
C LEU A 403 11.31 -2.03 29.01
N VAL A 404 11.38 -3.01 29.90
CA VAL A 404 10.77 -4.34 29.72
C VAL A 404 9.59 -4.47 30.68
N ASN A 405 8.38 -4.26 30.18
CA ASN A 405 7.14 -4.34 30.94
C ASN A 405 6.66 -5.80 31.02
N ASN A 406 7.14 -6.53 32.04
CA ASN A 406 6.92 -7.96 32.22
C ASN A 406 6.06 -8.31 33.46
N ALA A 407 5.87 -7.38 34.41
CA ALA A 407 5.07 -7.62 35.61
C ALA A 407 3.69 -8.23 35.30
N GLY A 408 3.28 -9.19 36.13
CA GLY A 408 2.05 -9.93 35.87
C GLY A 408 1.59 -10.84 37.01
N ILE A 409 0.30 -11.15 36.98
CA ILE A 409 -0.41 -12.02 37.92
C ILE A 409 -1.48 -12.84 37.17
N LEU A 410 -2.03 -13.87 37.81
CA LEU A 410 -3.16 -14.63 37.30
C LEU A 410 -4.34 -14.63 38.29
N ARG A 411 -5.55 -14.54 37.75
CA ARG A 411 -6.83 -14.69 38.46
C ARG A 411 -7.77 -15.57 37.64
N ASP A 412 -7.30 -16.78 37.35
CA ASP A 412 -7.97 -17.72 36.48
C ASP A 412 -9.27 -18.21 37.11
N LYS A 413 -10.38 -17.88 36.46
CA LYS A 413 -11.75 -18.22 36.83
C LYS A 413 -12.58 -18.28 35.56
N SER A 414 -13.50 -19.26 35.48
CA SER A 414 -14.56 -19.19 34.47
C SER A 414 -15.24 -17.83 34.53
N PHE A 415 -15.60 -17.26 33.39
CA PHE A 415 -16.26 -15.96 33.29
C PHE A 415 -17.49 -15.89 34.19
N ALA A 416 -18.24 -17.00 34.34
CA ALA A 416 -19.35 -17.08 35.28
C ALA A 416 -18.94 -16.86 36.76
N ARG A 417 -17.76 -17.33 37.18
CA ARG A 417 -17.27 -17.25 38.58
C ARG A 417 -16.31 -16.08 38.83
N MET A 418 -15.83 -15.42 37.79
CA MET A 418 -14.93 -14.27 37.89
C MET A 418 -15.60 -13.10 38.60
N THR A 419 -14.97 -12.56 39.64
CA THR A 419 -15.46 -11.38 40.35
C THR A 419 -14.97 -10.08 39.70
N ASP A 420 -15.61 -8.95 40.00
CA ASP A 420 -15.13 -7.62 39.60
C ASP A 420 -13.68 -7.38 40.08
N GLN A 421 -13.34 -7.83 41.29
CA GLN A 421 -11.98 -7.71 41.83
C GLN A 421 -10.95 -8.51 41.03
N ASP A 422 -11.31 -9.72 40.59
CA ASP A 422 -10.43 -10.55 39.75
C ASP A 422 -10.19 -9.89 38.38
N TRP A 423 -11.22 -9.24 37.82
CA TRP A 423 -11.10 -8.47 36.58
C TRP A 423 -10.22 -7.23 36.77
N ASP A 424 -10.59 -6.38 37.73
CA ASP A 424 -9.97 -5.08 37.95
C ASP A 424 -8.48 -5.23 38.32
N LEU A 425 -8.12 -6.21 39.16
CA LEU A 425 -6.73 -6.42 39.56
C LEU A 425 -5.82 -6.83 38.38
N VAL A 426 -6.30 -7.73 37.51
CA VAL A 426 -5.55 -8.16 36.32
C VAL A 426 -5.37 -6.99 35.36
N HIS A 427 -6.41 -6.21 35.09
CA HIS A 427 -6.30 -5.03 34.22
C HIS A 427 -5.37 -3.96 34.81
N ARG A 428 -5.41 -3.73 36.13
CA ARG A 428 -4.54 -2.77 36.82
C ARG A 428 -3.06 -3.16 36.72
N VAL A 429 -2.71 -4.41 37.01
CA VAL A 429 -1.31 -4.85 36.96
C VAL A 429 -0.79 -4.92 35.51
N HIS A 430 -1.53 -5.55 34.61
CA HIS A 430 -1.02 -5.82 33.27
C HIS A 430 -1.10 -4.62 32.34
N LEU A 431 -2.32 -4.10 32.13
CA LEU A 431 -2.55 -3.11 31.09
C LEU A 431 -2.29 -1.70 31.61
N ARG A 432 -2.90 -1.33 32.74
CA ARG A 432 -2.71 -0.01 33.35
C ARG A 432 -1.28 0.16 33.89
N GLY A 433 -0.69 -0.86 34.51
CA GLY A 433 0.69 -0.85 34.98
C GLY A 433 1.69 -0.63 33.83
N THR A 434 1.57 -1.38 32.74
CA THR A 434 2.38 -1.16 31.51
C THR A 434 2.24 0.28 31.02
N TYR A 435 1.02 0.81 30.94
CA TYR A 435 0.77 2.21 30.60
C TYR A 435 1.50 3.18 31.54
N LYS A 436 1.36 3.00 32.85
CA LYS A 436 1.90 3.92 33.88
C LYS A 436 3.42 3.99 33.83
N VAL A 437 4.12 2.85 33.71
CA VAL A 437 5.59 2.84 33.62
C VAL A 437 6.07 3.47 32.31
N ILE A 438 5.43 3.17 31.18
CA ILE A 438 5.78 3.82 29.91
C ILE A 438 5.52 5.32 29.98
N LYS A 439 4.38 5.74 30.54
CA LYS A 439 3.98 7.15 30.68
C LYS A 439 5.01 7.94 31.48
N ALA A 440 5.56 7.35 32.55
CA ALA A 440 6.62 7.96 33.34
C ALA A 440 7.96 8.03 32.59
N ALA A 441 8.33 7.00 31.82
CA ALA A 441 9.58 6.98 31.06
C ALA A 441 9.56 7.85 29.78
N TRP A 442 8.38 8.05 29.19
CA TRP A 442 8.21 8.69 27.88
C TRP A 442 8.86 10.08 27.73
N PRO A 443 8.73 11.02 28.70
CA PRO A 443 9.37 12.32 28.59
C PRO A 443 10.90 12.23 28.53
N HIS A 444 11.50 11.23 29.19
CA HIS A 444 12.94 11.00 29.17
C HIS A 444 13.37 10.47 27.80
N PHE A 445 12.64 9.50 27.24
CA PHE A 445 12.86 8.98 25.90
C PHE A 445 12.76 10.08 24.82
N LEU A 446 11.76 10.96 24.93
CA LEU A 446 11.61 12.10 24.02
C LEU A 446 12.80 13.06 24.11
N LYS A 447 13.22 13.41 25.34
CA LYS A 447 14.34 14.33 25.56
C LYS A 447 15.65 13.79 24.99
N GLN A 448 15.91 12.50 25.15
CA GLN A 448 17.15 11.86 24.69
C GLN A 448 17.10 11.38 23.23
N LYS A 449 15.92 11.39 22.59
CA LYS A 449 15.68 10.84 21.25
C LYS A 449 16.14 9.39 21.12
N TYR A 450 15.85 8.60 22.14
CA TYR A 450 16.14 7.17 22.20
C TYR A 450 15.21 6.51 23.20
N GLY A 451 14.66 5.36 22.86
CA GLY A 451 13.95 4.51 23.81
C GLY A 451 13.66 3.15 23.20
N ARG A 452 13.73 2.11 24.02
CA ARG A 452 13.45 0.73 23.60
C ARG A 452 12.46 0.11 24.58
N ILE A 453 11.24 -0.10 24.13
CA ILE A 453 10.14 -0.60 24.95
C ILE A 453 9.75 -1.99 24.47
N ILE A 454 9.80 -2.97 25.36
CA ILE A 454 9.33 -4.32 25.14
C ILE A 454 8.20 -4.56 26.12
N ASN A 455 7.01 -4.84 25.58
CA ASN A 455 5.85 -5.21 26.37
C ASN A 455 5.61 -6.72 26.32
N THR A 456 5.06 -7.29 27.40
CA THR A 456 4.73 -8.71 27.46
C THR A 456 3.23 -8.94 27.30
N ALA A 457 2.81 -9.42 26.12
CA ALA A 457 1.49 -9.97 25.86
C ALA A 457 1.43 -11.47 26.27
N SER A 458 0.76 -12.31 25.49
CA SER A 458 0.63 -13.76 25.67
C SER A 458 -0.09 -14.38 24.46
N ALA A 459 0.15 -15.66 24.17
CA ALA A 459 -0.70 -16.44 23.27
C ALA A 459 -2.18 -16.47 23.74
N VAL A 460 -2.44 -16.42 25.06
CA VAL A 460 -3.81 -16.25 25.60
C VAL A 460 -4.40 -14.89 25.21
N GLY A 461 -3.57 -13.85 25.12
CA GLY A 461 -3.98 -12.55 24.59
C GLY A 461 -4.28 -12.62 23.09
N LEU A 462 -3.45 -13.28 22.30
CA LEU A 462 -3.67 -13.39 20.85
C LEU A 462 -4.93 -14.24 20.54
N TYR A 463 -5.04 -15.41 21.15
CA TYR A 463 -5.99 -16.45 20.72
C TYR A 463 -7.21 -16.59 21.65
N GLY A 464 -7.20 -15.96 22.82
CA GLY A 464 -8.19 -16.19 23.87
C GLY A 464 -8.07 -17.58 24.52
N ASN A 465 -8.54 -17.72 25.76
CA ASN A 465 -8.54 -18.99 26.48
C ASN A 465 -9.71 -19.08 27.47
N PHE A 466 -10.25 -20.28 27.64
CA PHE A 466 -11.30 -20.56 28.62
C PHE A 466 -10.82 -20.18 30.03
N GLY A 467 -11.65 -19.47 30.80
CA GLY A 467 -11.36 -19.13 32.19
C GLY A 467 -10.32 -18.04 32.40
N GLN A 468 -9.92 -17.34 31.33
CA GLN A 468 -8.92 -16.26 31.39
C GLN A 468 -9.37 -14.99 30.68
N THR A 469 -10.68 -14.70 30.63
CA THR A 469 -11.24 -13.54 29.91
C THR A 469 -10.64 -12.19 30.33
N ASN A 470 -10.36 -11.97 31.61
CA ASN A 470 -9.66 -10.80 32.13
C ASN A 470 -8.20 -10.71 31.60
N TYR A 471 -7.45 -11.80 31.71
CA TYR A 471 -6.04 -11.86 31.31
C TYR A 471 -5.88 -11.73 29.79
N SER A 472 -6.71 -12.45 29.03
CA SER A 472 -6.79 -12.38 27.57
C SER A 472 -7.07 -10.95 27.09
N ALA A 473 -8.08 -10.28 27.67
CA ALA A 473 -8.41 -8.89 27.34
C ALA A 473 -7.24 -7.93 27.66
N ALA A 474 -6.69 -8.00 28.87
CA ALA A 474 -5.59 -7.14 29.29
C ALA A 474 -4.33 -7.33 28.40
N LYS A 475 -3.95 -8.58 28.09
CA LYS A 475 -2.77 -8.89 27.28
C LYS A 475 -2.92 -8.47 25.83
N LEU A 476 -4.11 -8.56 25.24
CA LEU A 476 -4.31 -8.04 23.88
C LEU A 476 -4.45 -6.51 23.86
N GLY A 477 -4.96 -5.90 24.93
CA GLY A 477 -4.92 -4.44 25.09
C GLY A 477 -3.50 -3.87 25.08
N ILE A 478 -2.51 -4.61 25.61
CA ILE A 478 -1.09 -4.24 25.53
C ILE A 478 -0.61 -4.19 24.07
N VAL A 479 -1.08 -5.08 23.20
CA VAL A 479 -0.76 -5.05 21.77
C VAL A 479 -1.30 -3.78 21.12
N GLY A 480 -2.54 -3.40 21.42
CA GLY A 480 -3.14 -2.15 20.91
C GLY A 480 -2.40 -0.90 21.37
N LEU A 481 -1.99 -0.86 22.65
CA LEU A 481 -1.12 0.19 23.20
C LEU A 481 0.22 0.26 22.44
N THR A 482 0.87 -0.89 22.27
CA THR A 482 2.19 -1.02 21.62
C THR A 482 2.16 -0.47 20.19
N LYS A 483 1.14 -0.81 19.41
CA LYS A 483 1.01 -0.35 18.02
C LYS A 483 0.91 1.16 17.92
N THR A 484 0.10 1.80 18.76
CA THR A 484 0.02 3.27 18.78
C THR A 484 1.33 3.92 19.23
N LEU A 485 1.96 3.41 20.28
CA LEU A 485 3.22 3.97 20.77
C LEU A 485 4.37 3.81 19.77
N ALA A 486 4.38 2.74 18.98
CA ALA A 486 5.31 2.59 17.87
C ALA A 486 5.17 3.73 16.84
N LEU A 487 3.93 4.13 16.51
CA LEU A 487 3.67 5.25 15.61
C LEU A 487 4.08 6.60 16.22
N GLU A 488 3.74 6.84 17.49
CA GLU A 488 4.05 8.10 18.17
C GLU A 488 5.56 8.26 18.46
N GLY A 489 6.25 7.15 18.73
CA GLY A 489 7.66 7.11 19.09
C GLY A 489 8.63 7.21 17.91
N LYS A 490 8.20 6.79 16.71
CA LYS A 490 9.05 6.63 15.52
C LYS A 490 9.93 7.84 15.22
N LYS A 491 9.36 9.06 15.24
CA LYS A 491 10.09 10.31 14.93
C LYS A 491 11.19 10.66 15.95
N ASN A 492 11.16 10.05 17.13
CA ASN A 492 12.11 10.30 18.23
C ASN A 492 12.98 9.08 18.53
N ASN A 493 13.07 8.09 17.61
CA ASN A 493 13.81 6.84 17.81
C ASN A 493 13.40 6.11 19.12
N ILE A 494 12.10 6.18 19.41
CA ILE A 494 11.47 5.39 20.47
C ILE A 494 10.76 4.24 19.77
N ILE A 495 11.26 3.03 20.03
CA ILE A 495 10.76 1.80 19.44
C ILE A 495 9.97 1.03 20.50
N CYS A 496 8.82 0.48 20.11
CA CYS A 496 7.95 -0.26 21.00
C CYS A 496 7.50 -1.56 20.33
N ASN A 497 7.86 -2.71 20.89
CA ASN A 497 7.46 -4.04 20.41
C ASN A 497 6.80 -4.85 21.52
N VAL A 498 6.16 -5.95 21.15
CA VAL A 498 5.49 -6.84 22.10
C VAL A 498 5.85 -8.30 21.84
N ILE A 499 6.04 -9.05 22.92
CA ILE A 499 6.28 -10.50 22.88
C ILE A 499 5.14 -11.28 23.52
N ALA A 500 4.90 -12.49 23.05
CA ALA A 500 3.99 -13.49 23.59
C ALA A 500 4.81 -14.72 23.99
N PRO A 501 5.35 -14.75 25.22
CA PRO A 501 6.29 -15.79 25.63
C PRO A 501 5.60 -17.08 26.10
N ASN A 502 6.28 -18.21 25.87
CA ASN A 502 6.06 -19.48 26.56
C ASN A 502 7.32 -19.84 27.36
N ALA A 503 7.16 -20.00 28.68
CA ALA A 503 8.21 -20.44 29.58
C ALA A 503 7.64 -21.05 30.86
N GLY A 504 8.41 -21.93 31.47
CA GLY A 504 8.28 -22.39 32.84
C GLY A 504 8.52 -21.26 33.83
N THR A 505 7.46 -20.89 34.53
CA THR A 505 7.44 -19.82 35.52
C THR A 505 6.53 -20.23 36.68
N ARG A 506 6.52 -19.43 37.74
CA ARG A 506 5.59 -19.62 38.85
C ARG A 506 4.11 -19.53 38.43
N MET A 507 3.81 -18.84 37.31
CA MET A 507 2.46 -18.77 36.74
C MET A 507 2.11 -20.03 35.95
N THR A 508 3.01 -20.53 35.11
CA THR A 508 2.73 -21.72 34.28
C THR A 508 2.80 -23.02 35.07
N ALA A 509 3.51 -23.05 36.19
CA ALA A 509 3.54 -24.18 37.11
C ALA A 509 2.17 -24.52 37.73
N THR A 510 1.16 -23.66 37.61
CA THR A 510 -0.21 -23.99 38.06
C THR A 510 -0.98 -24.87 37.07
N VAL A 511 -0.48 -25.01 35.84
CA VAL A 511 -1.16 -25.73 34.74
C VAL A 511 -0.25 -26.68 33.95
N MET A 512 1.07 -26.58 34.11
CA MET A 512 2.06 -27.45 33.46
C MET A 512 2.67 -28.45 34.45
N PRO A 513 2.99 -29.69 34.01
CA PRO A 513 3.77 -30.63 34.79
C PRO A 513 5.18 -30.10 35.13
N PRO A 514 5.77 -30.47 36.29
CA PRO A 514 7.07 -29.97 36.74
C PRO A 514 8.20 -30.13 35.72
N GLU A 515 8.25 -31.26 35.02
CA GLU A 515 9.26 -31.54 33.99
C GLU A 515 9.18 -30.58 32.80
N MET A 516 7.98 -30.13 32.41
CA MET A 516 7.83 -29.11 31.37
C MET A 516 8.23 -27.73 31.88
N VAL A 517 7.90 -27.41 33.14
CA VAL A 517 8.31 -26.15 33.78
C VAL A 517 9.83 -26.05 33.83
N GLU A 518 10.52 -27.14 34.12
CA GLU A 518 11.99 -27.20 34.12
C GLU A 518 12.58 -27.11 32.70
N ALA A 519 11.91 -27.73 31.72
CA ALA A 519 12.37 -27.77 30.33
C ALA A 519 12.22 -26.42 29.61
N PHE A 520 11.11 -25.70 29.82
CA PHE A 520 10.81 -24.43 29.14
C PHE A 520 11.49 -23.25 29.83
N LYS A 521 12.82 -23.19 29.74
CA LYS A 521 13.61 -22.20 30.46
C LYS A 521 13.32 -20.76 30.02
N PRO A 522 13.10 -19.82 30.96
CA PRO A 522 13.03 -18.38 30.68
C PRO A 522 14.18 -17.82 29.82
N GLU A 523 15.36 -18.41 29.96
CA GLU A 523 16.58 -18.08 29.22
C GLU A 523 16.41 -18.29 27.70
N TYR A 524 15.47 -19.14 27.27
CA TYR A 524 15.16 -19.33 25.84
C TYR A 524 14.27 -18.22 25.25
N VAL A 525 13.84 -17.27 26.08
CA VAL A 525 13.08 -16.08 25.64
C VAL A 525 13.94 -14.82 25.68
N ALA A 526 14.87 -14.74 26.63
CA ALA A 526 15.68 -13.55 26.88
C ALA A 526 16.43 -13.01 25.63
N PRO A 527 17.00 -13.84 24.74
CA PRO A 527 17.73 -13.36 23.57
C PRO A 527 16.92 -12.43 22.66
N LEU A 528 15.64 -12.72 22.45
CA LEU A 528 14.76 -11.84 21.67
C LEU A 528 14.58 -10.48 22.35
N ILE A 529 14.45 -10.45 23.68
CA ILE A 529 14.38 -9.20 24.44
C ILE A 529 15.63 -8.37 24.23
N GLY A 530 16.80 -8.99 24.32
CA GLY A 530 18.07 -8.32 24.11
C GLY A 530 18.15 -7.75 22.70
N TYR A 531 17.80 -8.52 21.68
CA TYR A 531 17.80 -8.04 20.31
C TYR A 531 16.85 -6.84 20.13
N LEU A 532 15.57 -6.98 20.54
CA LEU A 532 14.57 -5.91 20.43
C LEU A 532 14.93 -4.66 21.25
N ALA A 533 15.68 -4.82 22.35
CA ALA A 533 16.13 -3.72 23.21
C ALA A 533 17.38 -3.01 22.68
N HIS A 534 18.07 -3.56 21.67
CA HIS A 534 19.34 -3.03 21.20
C HIS A 534 19.14 -1.85 20.23
N GLN A 535 20.13 -0.95 20.20
CA GLN A 535 20.12 0.24 19.34
C GLN A 535 20.03 -0.10 17.85
N ASN A 536 20.57 -1.26 17.43
CA ASN A 536 20.59 -1.72 16.03
C ASN A 536 19.21 -2.19 15.53
N THR A 537 18.25 -2.39 16.42
CA THR A 537 16.90 -2.83 16.00
C THR A 537 16.14 -1.64 15.42
N ALA A 538 15.64 -1.81 14.19
CA ALA A 538 14.74 -0.87 13.53
C ALA A 538 13.26 -1.29 13.59
N GLU A 539 13.00 -2.54 13.99
CA GLU A 539 11.66 -3.11 14.11
C GLU A 539 10.84 -2.39 15.19
N SER A 540 9.58 -2.02 14.89
CA SER A 540 8.70 -1.38 15.87
C SER A 540 7.23 -1.69 15.57
N GLY A 541 6.41 -1.82 16.61
CA GLY A 541 4.98 -2.14 16.51
C GLY A 541 4.70 -3.62 16.23
N SER A 542 5.73 -4.46 16.28
CA SER A 542 5.67 -5.88 15.92
C SER A 542 5.37 -6.79 17.11
N ILE A 543 4.75 -7.92 16.79
CA ILE A 543 4.33 -8.96 17.72
C ILE A 543 5.17 -10.20 17.46
N PHE A 544 5.74 -10.79 18.50
CA PHE A 544 6.52 -12.02 18.38
C PHE A 544 6.03 -13.08 19.35
N GLU A 545 5.85 -14.31 18.88
CA GLU A 545 5.77 -15.47 19.75
C GLU A 545 7.15 -16.09 19.94
N VAL A 546 7.42 -16.55 21.17
CA VAL A 546 8.77 -16.99 21.54
C VAL A 546 8.73 -17.99 22.69
N GLY A 547 9.52 -19.05 22.59
CA GLY A 547 9.67 -20.08 23.61
C GLY A 547 10.41 -21.29 23.06
N SER A 548 10.94 -22.15 23.92
CA SER A 548 11.59 -23.42 23.52
C SER A 548 12.74 -23.30 22.50
N GLY A 549 13.42 -22.15 22.42
CA GLY A 549 14.44 -21.92 21.40
C GLY A 549 13.87 -21.51 20.04
N TRP A 550 12.60 -21.12 19.95
CA TRP A 550 11.96 -20.71 18.71
C TRP A 550 11.40 -19.29 18.82
N ILE A 551 11.45 -18.56 17.70
CA ILE A 551 10.92 -17.20 17.56
C ILE A 551 10.18 -17.07 16.23
N ALA A 552 8.94 -16.59 16.26
CA ALA A 552 8.18 -16.21 15.07
C ALA A 552 7.51 -14.85 15.19
N LYS A 553 7.30 -14.19 14.06
CA LYS A 553 6.57 -12.92 13.97
C LYS A 553 5.09 -13.19 13.71
N VAL A 554 4.22 -12.40 14.33
CA VAL A 554 2.76 -12.50 14.20
C VAL A 554 2.19 -11.21 13.59
N ARG A 555 1.27 -11.33 12.65
CA ARG A 555 0.53 -10.22 12.03
C ARG A 555 -0.93 -10.58 11.77
N TRP A 556 -1.72 -9.58 11.37
CA TRP A 556 -3.07 -9.81 10.88
C TRP A 556 -3.02 -10.27 9.41
N GLN A 557 -3.86 -11.24 9.07
CA GLN A 557 -4.27 -11.53 7.70
C GLN A 557 -5.78 -11.28 7.60
N ARG A 558 -6.21 -10.70 6.49
CA ARG A 558 -7.59 -10.35 6.18
C ARG A 558 -7.98 -11.03 4.87
N THR A 559 -9.17 -11.62 4.81
CA THR A 559 -9.74 -12.17 3.57
C THR A 559 -9.85 -11.09 2.48
N GLY A 560 -9.98 -11.47 1.21
CA GLY A 560 -10.36 -10.52 0.17
C GLY A 560 -11.73 -9.87 0.40
N GLY A 561 -12.58 -10.50 1.22
CA GLY A 561 -13.88 -9.99 1.61
C GLY A 561 -14.86 -9.90 0.45
N VAL A 562 -16.00 -9.24 0.70
CA VAL A 562 -17.04 -8.98 -0.29
C VAL A 562 -17.47 -7.52 -0.21
N GLY A 563 -17.48 -6.87 -1.37
CA GLY A 563 -18.08 -5.56 -1.57
C GLY A 563 -19.52 -5.68 -2.05
N PHE A 564 -20.42 -4.94 -1.41
CA PHE A 564 -21.83 -4.84 -1.74
C PHE A 564 -22.14 -3.46 -2.33
N PRO A 565 -23.09 -3.37 -3.28
CA PRO A 565 -23.41 -2.10 -3.93
C PRO A 565 -23.78 -0.97 -2.96
N ALA A 566 -23.03 0.12 -2.99
CA ALA A 566 -23.15 1.27 -2.09
C ALA A 566 -24.43 2.10 -2.30
N ASN A 567 -25.12 1.92 -3.43
CA ASN A 567 -26.41 2.55 -3.73
C ASN A 567 -27.62 1.64 -3.48
N LYS A 568 -27.43 0.41 -3.01
CA LYS A 568 -28.53 -0.48 -2.63
C LYS A 568 -28.57 -0.70 -1.12
N PRO A 569 -29.75 -0.90 -0.53
CA PRO A 569 -29.85 -1.42 0.82
C PRO A 569 -29.12 -2.77 0.91
N LEU A 570 -28.35 -2.95 1.98
CA LEU A 570 -27.71 -4.21 2.32
C LEU A 570 -28.54 -4.93 3.40
N TYR A 571 -28.80 -6.22 3.20
CA TYR A 571 -29.60 -7.03 4.11
C TYR A 571 -28.83 -8.25 4.64
N PRO A 572 -29.12 -8.73 5.87
CA PRO A 572 -28.47 -9.89 6.47
C PRO A 572 -28.50 -11.15 5.60
N GLU A 573 -29.54 -11.33 4.79
CA GLU A 573 -29.70 -12.46 3.87
C GLU A 573 -28.63 -12.44 2.77
N GLN A 574 -28.22 -11.25 2.31
CA GLN A 574 -27.14 -11.09 1.34
C GLN A 574 -25.79 -11.39 1.98
N ILE A 575 -25.62 -11.02 3.26
CA ILE A 575 -24.44 -11.43 4.05
C ILE A 575 -24.40 -12.95 4.17
N ALA A 576 -25.51 -13.58 4.57
CA ALA A 576 -25.62 -15.03 4.70
C ALA A 576 -25.30 -15.75 3.38
N ALA A 577 -25.86 -15.27 2.26
CA ALA A 577 -25.65 -15.87 0.94
C ALA A 577 -24.20 -15.74 0.44
N ASN A 578 -23.46 -14.74 0.92
CA ASN A 578 -22.05 -14.52 0.55
C ASN A 578 -21.08 -14.90 1.67
N TRP A 579 -21.55 -15.52 2.76
CA TRP A 579 -20.75 -15.75 3.96
C TRP A 579 -19.47 -16.53 3.66
N ALA A 580 -19.59 -17.59 2.85
CA ALA A 580 -18.46 -18.41 2.43
C ALA A 580 -17.32 -17.57 1.82
N LYS A 581 -17.64 -16.55 1.01
CA LYS A 581 -16.66 -15.63 0.41
C LYS A 581 -16.12 -14.59 1.39
N ILE A 582 -16.96 -14.12 2.32
CA ILE A 582 -16.55 -13.14 3.35
C ILE A 582 -15.48 -13.74 4.27
N VAL A 583 -15.52 -15.05 4.50
CA VAL A 583 -14.62 -15.76 5.42
C VAL A 583 -13.53 -16.58 4.71
N ASP A 584 -13.44 -16.49 3.38
CA ASP A 584 -12.46 -17.24 2.58
C ASP A 584 -11.10 -16.54 2.59
N PHE A 585 -10.10 -17.21 3.18
CA PHE A 585 -8.71 -16.76 3.16
C PHE A 585 -7.90 -17.38 2.02
N GLU A 586 -8.44 -18.38 1.33
CA GLU A 586 -7.71 -19.22 0.38
C GLU A 586 -8.07 -18.90 -1.09
N ASP A 587 -8.86 -17.86 -1.32
CA ASP A 587 -9.28 -17.41 -2.66
C ASP A 587 -8.25 -16.58 -3.43
N GLY A 588 -7.03 -16.46 -2.89
CA GLY A 588 -5.92 -15.71 -3.48
C GLY A 588 -6.00 -14.18 -3.31
N ARG A 589 -7.01 -13.65 -2.61
CA ARG A 589 -7.19 -12.20 -2.39
C ARG A 589 -6.87 -11.74 -0.96
N ALA A 590 -6.38 -12.64 -0.10
CA ALA A 590 -6.03 -12.29 1.26
C ALA A 590 -4.94 -11.19 1.30
N THR A 591 -5.07 -10.28 2.26
CA THR A 591 -4.18 -9.11 2.46
C THR A 591 -3.69 -9.05 3.90
N ASN A 592 -2.63 -8.28 4.16
CA ASN A 592 -2.05 -8.11 5.50
C ASN A 592 -1.97 -6.63 5.91
N PRO A 593 -3.11 -5.95 6.11
CA PRO A 593 -3.12 -4.54 6.48
C PRO A 593 -2.31 -4.32 7.77
N ASN A 594 -1.40 -3.34 7.75
CA ASN A 594 -0.55 -2.99 8.89
C ASN A 594 -0.88 -1.63 9.51
N SER A 595 -1.77 -0.85 8.88
CA SER A 595 -2.16 0.50 9.28
C SER A 595 -3.65 0.75 9.07
N THR A 596 -4.20 1.75 9.75
CA THR A 596 -5.59 2.20 9.53
C THR A 596 -5.84 2.67 8.10
N GLN A 597 -4.81 3.21 7.43
CA GLN A 597 -4.88 3.72 6.07
C GLN A 597 -4.96 2.58 5.05
N GLU A 598 -4.11 1.55 5.18
CA GLU A 598 -4.16 0.35 4.34
C GLU A 598 -5.49 -0.39 4.51
N ALA A 599 -5.97 -0.52 5.75
CA ALA A 599 -7.29 -1.10 6.01
C ALA A 599 -8.42 -0.31 5.33
N PHE A 600 -8.29 1.03 5.28
CA PHE A 600 -9.28 1.93 4.68
C PHE A 600 -9.39 1.79 3.15
N GLN A 601 -8.32 1.40 2.46
CA GLN A 601 -8.31 1.29 1.00
C GLN A 601 -9.41 0.36 0.47
N SER A 602 -9.64 -0.79 1.10
CA SER A 602 -10.70 -1.73 0.65
C SER A 602 -12.11 -1.21 0.88
N PHE A 603 -12.32 -0.32 1.86
CA PHE A 603 -13.59 0.38 2.01
C PHE A 603 -13.78 1.41 0.90
N MET A 604 -12.72 2.14 0.53
CA MET A 604 -12.75 3.11 -0.56
C MET A 604 -13.00 2.46 -1.92
N GLU A 605 -12.38 1.31 -2.19
CA GLU A 605 -12.61 0.54 -3.42
C GLU A 605 -14.09 0.17 -3.59
N ASN A 606 -14.83 -0.05 -2.51
CA ASN A 606 -16.25 -0.35 -2.57
C ASN A 606 -17.15 0.88 -2.77
N PHE A 607 -16.67 2.12 -2.61
CA PHE A 607 -17.49 3.30 -2.87
C PHE A 607 -17.91 3.41 -4.34
N GLY A 608 -17.06 2.94 -5.26
CA GLY A 608 -17.39 2.86 -6.69
C GLY A 608 -18.26 1.67 -7.08
N ASN A 609 -18.56 0.75 -6.16
CA ASN A 609 -19.41 -0.41 -6.40
C ASN A 609 -20.88 0.03 -6.30
N VAL A 610 -21.54 0.33 -7.42
CA VAL A 610 -22.95 0.70 -7.48
C VAL A 610 -23.70 -0.27 -8.40
N ALA A 611 -24.87 -0.73 -7.99
CA ALA A 611 -25.72 -1.61 -8.78
C ALA A 611 -26.71 -0.76 -9.59
N GLU A 612 -26.85 -1.07 -10.87
CA GLU A 612 -27.79 -0.41 -11.77
C GLU A 612 -29.23 -0.46 -11.20
N GLU A 613 -29.99 0.62 -11.35
CA GLU A 613 -31.40 0.64 -10.95
C GLU A 613 -32.26 0.01 -12.05
N ALA A 614 -33.22 -0.84 -11.64
CA ALA A 614 -34.23 -1.30 -12.57
C ALA A 614 -35.16 -0.11 -12.87
N PRO A 615 -35.45 0.22 -14.14
CA PRO A 615 -36.23 1.40 -14.48
C PRO A 615 -37.64 1.29 -13.88
N THR A 616 -38.12 2.39 -13.31
CA THR A 616 -39.44 2.42 -12.68
C THR A 616 -40.54 2.45 -13.74
N ALA A 617 -41.71 1.89 -13.41
CA ALA A 617 -42.83 1.78 -14.35
C ALA A 617 -43.38 3.14 -14.82
N GLU A 618 -43.05 4.25 -14.15
CA GLU A 618 -43.42 5.62 -14.54
C GLU A 618 -42.50 6.21 -15.61
N GLU A 619 -41.28 5.68 -15.78
CA GLU A 619 -40.32 6.15 -16.80
C GLU A 619 -40.54 5.52 -18.18
N LYS A 620 -41.51 4.58 -18.31
CA LYS A 620 -41.90 3.99 -19.61
C LYS A 620 -42.82 4.89 -20.46
N LYS A 621 -43.03 6.15 -20.08
CA LYS A 621 -43.87 7.11 -20.81
C LYS A 621 -43.14 8.41 -21.17
N SER A 622 -42.06 8.32 -21.92
CA SER A 622 -41.76 9.36 -22.91
C SER A 622 -41.07 8.75 -24.12
N GLU A 623 -41.79 8.72 -25.24
CA GLU A 623 -41.18 8.43 -26.54
C GLU A 623 -40.14 9.50 -26.88
N GLY A 624 -38.88 9.06 -27.04
CA GLY A 624 -38.11 9.33 -28.25
C GLY A 624 -37.19 10.56 -28.28
N GLY A 625 -36.01 10.44 -27.66
CA GLY A 625 -34.83 11.21 -28.09
C GLY A 625 -33.75 11.37 -27.01
N LEU A 626 -32.51 11.02 -27.34
CA LEU A 626 -31.32 11.43 -26.59
C LEU A 626 -31.07 12.92 -26.86
N ASP A 627 -31.04 13.77 -25.83
CA ASP A 627 -30.80 15.22 -26.00
C ASP A 627 -29.30 15.51 -26.20
N ILE A 628 -28.87 15.43 -27.46
CA ILE A 628 -27.48 15.63 -27.88
C ILE A 628 -27.00 17.06 -27.62
N GLU A 629 -27.89 18.05 -27.75
CA GLU A 629 -27.50 19.46 -27.58
C GLU A 629 -27.38 19.84 -26.10
N ALA A 630 -28.13 19.20 -25.20
CA ALA A 630 -27.86 19.25 -23.77
C ALA A 630 -26.53 18.57 -23.42
N ALA A 631 -26.25 17.38 -23.97
CA ALA A 631 -25.01 16.65 -23.74
C ALA A 631 -23.75 17.47 -24.10
N LYS A 632 -23.79 18.21 -25.22
CA LYS A 632 -22.69 19.08 -25.68
C LYS A 632 -22.43 20.30 -24.77
N LYS A 633 -23.38 20.66 -23.91
CA LYS A 633 -23.28 21.82 -23.00
C LYS A 633 -22.83 21.44 -21.59
N LEU A 634 -22.66 20.15 -21.30
CA LEU A 634 -22.16 19.69 -20.01
C LEU A 634 -20.74 20.20 -19.77
N ASP A 635 -20.51 20.66 -18.53
CA ASP A 635 -19.20 21.13 -18.10
C ASP A 635 -18.56 20.06 -17.21
N PHE A 636 -17.52 19.41 -17.73
CA PHE A 636 -16.82 18.35 -17.01
C PHE A 636 -15.64 18.90 -16.20
N GLU A 637 -15.27 18.16 -15.16
CA GLU A 637 -14.15 18.51 -14.28
C GLU A 637 -12.84 18.66 -15.07
N THR A 638 -12.00 19.60 -14.62
CA THR A 638 -10.63 19.76 -15.14
C THR A 638 -9.69 18.93 -14.29
N LEU A 639 -8.98 17.99 -14.90
CA LEU A 639 -8.03 17.12 -14.20
C LEU A 639 -6.60 17.62 -14.39
N GLU A 640 -5.82 17.56 -13.32
CA GLU A 640 -4.39 17.90 -13.34
C GLU A 640 -3.54 16.64 -13.58
N PHE A 641 -2.47 16.79 -14.37
CA PHE A 641 -1.53 15.72 -14.67
C PHE A 641 -0.10 16.24 -14.61
N SER A 642 0.72 15.68 -13.72
CA SER A 642 2.14 16.03 -13.60
C SER A 642 3.01 14.87 -14.05
N TYR A 643 4.08 15.17 -14.79
CA TYR A 643 5.04 14.16 -15.23
C TYR A 643 6.45 14.74 -15.35
N GLY A 644 7.43 13.84 -15.25
CA GLY A 644 8.82 14.12 -15.58
C GLY A 644 9.38 13.11 -16.57
N GLU A 645 10.71 13.08 -16.65
CA GLU A 645 11.47 12.24 -17.58
C GLU A 645 11.16 10.75 -17.38
N LYS A 646 10.91 10.32 -16.14
CA LYS A 646 10.55 8.95 -15.80
C LYS A 646 9.28 8.49 -16.52
N GLU A 647 8.21 9.26 -16.45
CA GLU A 647 6.92 8.91 -17.08
C GLU A 647 7.02 8.96 -18.61
N ALA A 648 7.79 9.90 -19.16
CA ALA A 648 8.07 9.98 -20.59
C ALA A 648 8.83 8.73 -21.09
N ILE A 649 9.87 8.30 -20.36
CA ILE A 649 10.64 7.08 -20.67
C ILE A 649 9.78 5.83 -20.49
N LEU A 650 8.99 5.76 -19.42
CA LEU A 650 8.09 4.64 -19.15
C LEU A 650 7.09 4.44 -20.30
N TYR A 651 6.49 5.53 -20.79
CA TYR A 651 5.63 5.48 -21.97
C TYR A 651 6.41 5.04 -23.22
N ALA A 652 7.59 5.60 -23.47
CA ALA A 652 8.41 5.24 -24.63
C ALA A 652 8.73 3.74 -24.66
N LEU A 653 9.15 3.17 -23.52
CA LEU A 653 9.36 1.73 -23.36
C LEU A 653 8.04 0.95 -23.54
N GLY A 654 6.94 1.48 -23.00
CA GLY A 654 5.59 0.94 -23.14
C GLY A 654 5.10 0.85 -24.58
N VAL A 655 5.56 1.71 -25.49
CA VAL A 655 5.30 1.63 -26.94
C VAL A 655 6.48 1.06 -27.74
N GLY A 656 7.36 0.34 -27.06
CA GLY A 656 8.39 -0.51 -27.67
C GLY A 656 9.68 0.21 -28.04
N CYS A 657 9.93 1.45 -27.60
CA CYS A 657 11.29 2.00 -27.69
C CYS A 657 12.26 1.09 -26.95
N LYS A 658 13.46 0.94 -27.50
CA LYS A 658 14.50 0.09 -26.97
C LYS A 658 15.64 0.95 -26.45
N ARG A 659 16.61 0.32 -25.76
CA ARG A 659 17.86 0.97 -25.32
C ARG A 659 18.65 1.70 -26.42
N THR A 660 18.32 1.47 -27.69
CA THR A 660 18.94 2.10 -28.86
C THR A 660 18.25 3.40 -29.28
N ASP A 661 17.02 3.64 -28.81
CA ASP A 661 16.26 4.86 -29.08
C ASP A 661 16.54 5.89 -27.95
N LEU A 662 17.83 6.21 -27.74
CA LEU A 662 18.32 6.97 -26.58
C LEU A 662 17.59 8.31 -26.40
N ASN A 663 17.26 8.98 -27.51
CA ASN A 663 16.50 10.22 -27.53
C ASN A 663 15.08 10.12 -26.91
N PHE A 664 14.59 8.92 -26.59
CA PHE A 664 13.33 8.69 -25.89
C PHE A 664 13.45 7.89 -24.59
N VAL A 665 14.59 7.23 -24.33
CA VAL A 665 14.76 6.33 -23.17
C VAL A 665 15.90 6.69 -22.25
N TYR A 666 16.61 7.78 -22.53
CA TYR A 666 17.71 8.28 -21.72
C TYR A 666 17.60 9.80 -21.58
N GLU A 667 17.28 10.23 -20.37
CA GLU A 667 17.01 11.63 -20.03
C GLU A 667 18.21 12.57 -20.27
N ASN A 668 19.44 12.04 -20.27
CA ASN A 668 20.64 12.83 -20.57
C ASN A 668 21.11 12.71 -22.03
N ASP A 669 20.31 12.13 -22.93
CA ASP A 669 20.55 12.26 -24.38
C ASP A 669 20.39 13.73 -24.79
N GLU A 670 21.30 14.27 -25.59
CA GLU A 670 21.25 15.68 -26.00
C GLU A 670 19.99 16.03 -26.81
N ASN A 671 19.32 15.02 -27.37
CA ASN A 671 18.05 15.15 -28.07
C ASN A 671 16.89 14.49 -27.31
N PHE A 672 17.00 14.33 -25.98
CA PHE A 672 15.94 13.75 -25.18
C PHE A 672 14.63 14.51 -25.40
N GLY A 673 13.62 13.79 -25.88
CA GLY A 673 12.32 14.32 -26.22
C GLY A 673 11.22 13.35 -25.83
N VAL A 674 9.98 13.82 -25.87
CA VAL A 674 8.81 13.00 -25.57
C VAL A 674 8.19 12.54 -26.88
N LEU A 675 7.86 11.26 -26.98
CA LEU A 675 7.13 10.74 -28.14
C LEU A 675 5.82 11.54 -28.32
N PRO A 676 5.51 12.05 -29.52
CA PRO A 676 4.31 12.83 -29.79
C PRO A 676 3.01 12.17 -29.28
N THR A 677 2.93 10.85 -29.38
CA THR A 677 1.76 10.08 -28.98
C THR A 677 1.55 10.01 -27.46
N PHE A 678 2.53 10.39 -26.63
CA PHE A 678 2.36 10.54 -25.18
C PHE A 678 1.21 11.50 -24.84
N GLY A 679 0.89 12.44 -25.72
CA GLY A 679 -0.22 13.39 -25.52
C GLY A 679 -1.60 12.74 -25.32
N VAL A 680 -1.76 11.44 -25.58
CA VAL A 680 -2.98 10.71 -25.21
C VAL A 680 -3.06 10.43 -23.70
N ILE A 681 -1.92 10.29 -23.01
CA ILE A 681 -1.86 9.89 -21.60
C ILE A 681 -2.51 10.94 -20.67
N PRO A 682 -2.12 12.24 -20.70
CA PRO A 682 -2.74 13.24 -19.85
C PRO A 682 -4.23 13.45 -20.15
N SER A 683 -4.64 13.22 -21.40
CA SER A 683 -6.04 13.36 -21.83
C SER A 683 -6.90 12.14 -21.52
N PHE A 684 -6.32 10.95 -21.40
CA PHE A 684 -7.05 9.70 -21.15
C PHE A 684 -7.75 9.73 -19.78
N ALA A 685 -7.09 10.25 -18.75
CA ALA A 685 -7.70 10.41 -17.42
C ALA A 685 -8.96 11.28 -17.46
N ALA A 686 -8.91 12.42 -18.17
CA ALA A 686 -10.06 13.32 -18.31
C ALA A 686 -11.19 12.71 -19.16
N MET A 687 -10.86 11.90 -20.17
CA MET A 687 -11.86 11.13 -20.92
C MET A 687 -12.53 10.06 -20.04
N ASN A 688 -11.74 9.33 -19.24
CA ASN A 688 -12.26 8.26 -18.38
C ASN A 688 -13.11 8.79 -17.20
N ALA A 689 -12.91 10.05 -16.82
CA ALA A 689 -13.71 10.72 -15.80
C ALA A 689 -15.06 11.25 -16.31
N VAL A 690 -15.36 11.16 -17.62
CA VAL A 690 -16.65 11.63 -18.16
C VAL A 690 -17.80 10.75 -17.65
N PRO A 691 -18.81 11.32 -16.97
CA PRO A 691 -19.95 10.56 -16.45
C PRO A 691 -20.96 10.27 -17.57
N PHE A 692 -20.72 9.23 -18.36
CA PHE A 692 -21.59 8.89 -19.50
C PHE A 692 -23.08 8.75 -19.15
N GLY A 693 -23.41 8.33 -17.92
CA GLY A 693 -24.80 8.22 -17.44
C GLY A 693 -25.56 9.55 -17.34
N GLU A 694 -24.88 10.70 -17.39
CA GLU A 694 -25.57 12.01 -17.40
C GLU A 694 -26.25 12.32 -18.74
N PHE A 695 -25.83 11.67 -19.84
CA PHE A 695 -26.31 12.00 -21.18
C PHE A 695 -26.48 10.81 -22.14
N LEU A 696 -26.12 9.59 -21.73
CA LEU A 696 -26.40 8.36 -22.47
C LEU A 696 -27.35 7.46 -21.67
N PRO A 697 -28.15 6.62 -22.34
CA PRO A 697 -28.90 5.56 -21.68
C PRO A 697 -27.94 4.55 -21.07
N ASP A 698 -28.36 3.87 -20.02
CA ASP A 698 -27.56 2.82 -19.39
C ASP A 698 -27.08 1.79 -20.42
N PHE A 699 -25.78 1.49 -20.36
CA PHE A 699 -25.14 0.48 -21.19
C PHE A 699 -24.13 -0.29 -20.39
N ASN A 700 -23.97 -1.58 -20.71
CA ASN A 700 -22.91 -2.39 -20.15
C ASN A 700 -21.54 -1.83 -20.60
N PRO A 701 -20.65 -1.41 -19.69
CA PRO A 701 -19.34 -0.86 -20.05
C PRO A 701 -18.47 -1.79 -20.91
N MET A 702 -18.67 -3.10 -20.85
CA MET A 702 -17.98 -4.08 -21.73
C MET A 702 -18.39 -3.96 -23.21
N MET A 703 -19.48 -3.24 -23.50
CA MET A 703 -19.95 -2.95 -24.85
C MET A 703 -19.37 -1.65 -25.41
N LEU A 704 -18.62 -0.90 -24.62
CA LEU A 704 -17.89 0.28 -25.02
C LEU A 704 -16.55 -0.13 -25.62
N LEU A 705 -16.34 0.29 -26.86
CA LEU A 705 -15.11 0.07 -27.58
C LEU A 705 -14.49 1.42 -27.94
N HIS A 706 -13.21 1.59 -27.64
CA HIS A 706 -12.45 2.69 -28.21
C HIS A 706 -12.30 2.45 -29.71
N GLY A 707 -13.00 3.23 -30.52
CA GLY A 707 -13.13 3.02 -31.97
C GLY A 707 -12.12 3.81 -32.79
N GLU A 708 -11.97 5.11 -32.53
CA GLU A 708 -11.02 5.98 -33.24
C GLU A 708 -10.37 6.97 -32.26
N GLN A 709 -9.11 7.32 -32.55
CA GLN A 709 -8.32 8.31 -31.82
C GLN A 709 -7.82 9.39 -32.77
N PHE A 710 -7.94 10.64 -32.36
CA PHE A 710 -7.22 11.77 -32.95
C PHE A 710 -6.41 12.50 -31.88
N LEU A 711 -5.20 12.92 -32.21
CA LEU A 711 -4.33 13.76 -31.39
C LEU A 711 -3.72 14.85 -32.27
N SER A 712 -3.88 16.11 -31.89
CA SER A 712 -3.22 17.26 -32.52
C SER A 712 -2.32 17.97 -31.52
N LEU A 713 -1.04 18.09 -31.87
CA LEU A 713 -0.07 18.87 -31.11
C LEU A 713 -0.07 20.32 -31.61
N LYS A 714 0.01 21.28 -30.70
CA LYS A 714 0.23 22.70 -31.02
C LYS A 714 1.72 23.06 -30.96
N LYS A 715 2.46 22.40 -30.08
CA LYS A 715 3.92 22.44 -29.94
C LYS A 715 4.45 21.07 -29.47
N PRO A 716 5.76 20.79 -29.57
CA PRO A 716 6.33 19.58 -29.01
C PRO A 716 6.02 19.46 -27.52
N ILE A 717 5.74 18.24 -27.05
CA ILE A 717 5.47 17.99 -25.64
C ILE A 717 6.78 18.21 -24.85
N PRO A 718 6.78 19.04 -23.79
CA PRO A 718 7.99 19.27 -23.00
C PRO A 718 8.48 17.97 -22.33
N THR A 719 9.70 17.93 -21.82
CA THR A 719 10.25 16.72 -21.17
C THR A 719 9.74 16.52 -19.74
N SER A 720 9.12 17.55 -19.15
CA SER A 720 8.40 17.53 -17.89
C SER A 720 7.37 18.66 -17.85
N GLY A 721 6.37 18.57 -16.98
CA GLY A 721 5.41 19.66 -16.79
C GLY A 721 4.18 19.26 -15.96
N GLN A 722 3.41 20.28 -15.60
CA GLN A 722 2.07 20.13 -15.03
C GLN A 722 1.04 20.60 -16.04
N PHE A 723 0.09 19.73 -16.35
CA PHE A 723 -0.93 19.94 -17.36
C PHE A 723 -2.33 19.92 -16.75
N LYS A 724 -3.26 20.60 -17.42
CA LYS A 724 -4.69 20.59 -17.12
C LYS A 724 -5.47 20.08 -18.33
N SER A 725 -6.21 18.99 -18.14
CA SER A 725 -7.02 18.35 -19.17
C SER A 725 -8.50 18.55 -18.88
N LYS A 726 -9.25 19.07 -19.85
CA LYS A 726 -10.70 19.26 -19.74
C LYS A 726 -11.43 18.58 -20.90
N ALA A 727 -12.38 17.71 -20.57
CA ALA A 727 -13.20 16.99 -21.53
C ALA A 727 -14.43 17.81 -21.96
N LYS A 728 -14.99 17.49 -23.13
CA LYS A 728 -16.28 17.97 -23.63
C LYS A 728 -16.89 16.96 -24.59
N VAL A 729 -18.22 16.88 -24.67
CA VAL A 729 -18.89 16.11 -25.72
C VAL A 729 -18.84 16.91 -27.03
N ILE A 730 -18.24 16.33 -28.07
CA ILE A 730 -18.19 16.92 -29.42
C ILE A 730 -19.41 16.47 -30.23
N ASP A 731 -19.72 15.17 -30.22
CA ASP A 731 -20.79 14.61 -31.04
C ASP A 731 -21.32 13.29 -30.48
N ILE A 732 -22.58 12.97 -30.79
CA ILE A 732 -23.21 11.68 -30.47
C ILE A 732 -23.99 11.23 -31.69
N LEU A 733 -23.56 10.12 -32.29
CA LEU A 733 -24.12 9.61 -33.54
C LEU A 733 -24.89 8.32 -33.34
N ASP A 734 -26.07 8.24 -33.94
CA ASP A 734 -26.87 7.02 -33.97
C ASP A 734 -26.35 6.09 -35.08
N LYS A 735 -25.81 4.93 -34.68
CA LYS A 735 -25.29 3.88 -35.59
C LYS A 735 -26.25 2.69 -35.68
N GLY A 736 -27.53 2.91 -35.43
CA GLY A 736 -28.60 1.91 -35.55
C GLY A 736 -28.66 0.98 -34.34
N LYS A 737 -27.71 0.06 -34.20
CA LYS A 737 -27.63 -0.88 -33.06
C LYS A 737 -26.66 -0.43 -31.95
N GLY A 738 -26.10 0.76 -32.07
CA GLY A 738 -25.19 1.36 -31.09
C GLY A 738 -25.06 2.86 -31.28
N ALA A 739 -24.39 3.52 -30.34
CA ALA A 739 -24.04 4.94 -30.40
C ALA A 739 -22.54 5.12 -30.66
N SER A 740 -22.18 6.21 -31.32
CA SER A 740 -20.79 6.67 -31.41
C SER A 740 -20.69 8.00 -30.68
N VAL A 741 -19.92 8.05 -29.61
CA VAL A 741 -19.73 9.24 -28.78
C VAL A 741 -18.34 9.79 -29.05
N VAL A 742 -18.26 11.06 -29.44
CA VAL A 742 -16.98 11.75 -29.67
C VAL A 742 -16.75 12.68 -28.50
N LEU A 743 -15.69 12.42 -27.73
CA LEU A 743 -15.24 13.27 -26.64
C LEU A 743 -13.99 14.04 -27.07
N GLY A 744 -14.03 15.36 -26.93
CA GLY A 744 -12.87 16.23 -27.09
C GLY A 744 -12.20 16.46 -25.75
N VAL A 745 -10.87 16.41 -25.70
CA VAL A 745 -10.10 16.81 -24.51
C VAL A 745 -9.07 17.85 -24.91
N THR A 746 -9.13 19.01 -24.29
CA THR A 746 -8.12 20.08 -24.46
C THR A 746 -7.16 20.02 -23.28
N THR A 747 -5.86 19.96 -23.56
CA THR A 747 -4.81 19.96 -22.53
C THR A 747 -3.98 21.24 -22.59
N THR A 748 -3.87 21.94 -21.46
CA THR A 748 -3.10 23.19 -21.33
C THR A 748 -1.95 23.06 -20.34
N ASP A 749 -0.92 23.90 -20.49
CA ASP A 749 0.10 24.09 -19.45
C ASP A 749 -0.39 25.01 -18.32
N GLU A 750 0.47 25.24 -17.32
CA GLU A 750 0.20 26.11 -16.17
C GLU A 750 -0.13 27.56 -16.54
N SER A 751 0.31 28.03 -17.72
CA SER A 751 0.01 29.38 -18.21
C SER A 751 -1.36 29.47 -18.90
N GLY A 752 -2.01 28.32 -19.13
CA GLY A 752 -3.26 28.21 -19.88
C GLY A 752 -3.06 28.09 -21.39
N GLU A 753 -1.82 27.94 -21.88
CA GLU A 753 -1.55 27.71 -23.29
C GLU A 753 -1.92 26.28 -23.70
N VAL A 754 -2.65 26.11 -24.79
CA VAL A 754 -3.05 24.79 -25.31
C VAL A 754 -1.85 24.06 -25.88
N LEU A 755 -1.51 22.90 -25.30
CA LEU A 755 -0.41 22.05 -25.75
C LEU A 755 -0.86 21.08 -26.84
N PHE A 756 -1.98 20.40 -26.59
CA PHE A 756 -2.54 19.42 -27.50
C PHE A 756 -4.02 19.17 -27.24
N GLU A 757 -4.68 18.69 -28.29
CA GLU A 757 -6.11 18.37 -28.31
C GLU A 757 -6.30 16.93 -28.75
N ASN A 758 -7.16 16.20 -28.04
CA ASN A 758 -7.52 14.83 -28.36
C ASN A 758 -9.00 14.74 -28.74
N GLU A 759 -9.33 13.85 -29.68
CA GLU A 759 -10.70 13.36 -29.86
C GLU A 759 -10.73 11.84 -29.70
N PHE A 760 -11.52 11.37 -28.74
CA PHE A 760 -11.79 9.96 -28.48
C PHE A 760 -13.15 9.62 -29.08
N THR A 761 -13.19 8.70 -30.05
CA THR A 761 -14.44 8.17 -30.60
C THR A 761 -14.73 6.82 -29.98
N LEU A 762 -15.75 6.77 -29.12
CA LEU A 762 -16.18 5.59 -28.39
C LEU A 762 -17.42 5.00 -29.07
N PHE A 763 -17.38 3.72 -29.40
CA PHE A 763 -18.51 3.01 -29.98
C PHE A 763 -19.15 2.12 -28.91
N ILE A 764 -20.41 2.42 -28.57
CA ILE A 764 -21.14 1.73 -27.52
C ILE A 764 -22.26 0.92 -28.18
N ARG A 765 -22.14 -0.40 -28.10
CA ARG A 765 -23.14 -1.31 -28.66
C ARG A 765 -24.37 -1.38 -27.76
N GLY A 766 -25.55 -1.54 -28.34
CA GLY A 766 -26.80 -1.76 -27.62
C GLY A 766 -27.64 -0.50 -27.38
N ILE A 767 -27.06 0.70 -27.49
CA ILE A 767 -27.76 1.98 -27.22
C ILE A 767 -28.04 2.83 -28.47
N GLY A 768 -28.22 2.20 -29.63
CA GLY A 768 -28.61 2.89 -30.87
C GLY A 768 -30.12 2.97 -31.07
N GLY A 769 -30.56 3.61 -32.16
CA GLY A 769 -31.98 3.69 -32.53
C GLY A 769 -32.74 4.84 -31.87
N PHE A 770 -32.02 5.82 -31.31
CA PHE A 770 -32.57 7.02 -30.66
C PHE A 770 -32.88 8.15 -31.65
N GLY A 771 -32.69 7.95 -32.95
CA GLY A 771 -33.09 8.90 -33.99
C GLY A 771 -32.13 10.08 -34.20
N GLY A 772 -30.91 10.00 -33.66
CA GLY A 772 -29.87 11.03 -33.81
C GLY A 772 -29.17 11.05 -35.18
N PRO A 773 -28.24 12.00 -35.40
CA PRO A 773 -27.49 12.09 -36.66
C PRO A 773 -26.65 10.82 -36.89
N LYS A 774 -26.73 10.26 -38.10
CA LYS A 774 -25.98 9.02 -38.44
C LYS A 774 -24.52 9.29 -38.83
N LYS A 775 -24.21 10.52 -39.22
CA LYS A 775 -22.88 10.98 -39.64
C LYS A 775 -22.58 12.28 -38.90
N GLY A 776 -21.36 12.40 -38.38
CA GLY A 776 -20.89 13.61 -37.73
C GLY A 776 -20.45 14.67 -38.74
N SER A 777 -20.21 15.87 -38.24
CA SER A 777 -19.64 16.98 -39.01
C SER A 777 -18.20 16.67 -39.44
N ASP A 778 -17.78 17.22 -40.59
CA ASP A 778 -16.39 17.19 -41.01
C ASP A 778 -15.57 18.15 -40.15
N ARG A 779 -14.60 17.61 -39.41
CA ARG A 779 -13.64 18.32 -38.54
C ARG A 779 -12.20 18.24 -39.10
N GLY A 780 -12.06 18.02 -40.40
CA GLY A 780 -10.77 17.98 -41.08
C GLY A 780 -9.98 16.71 -40.75
N ALA A 781 -8.76 16.86 -40.25
CA ALA A 781 -7.86 15.73 -40.01
C ALA A 781 -8.44 14.68 -39.04
N ALA A 782 -9.25 15.10 -38.06
CA ALA A 782 -9.89 14.22 -37.08
C ALA A 782 -10.90 13.24 -37.70
N THR A 783 -11.59 13.66 -38.78
CA THR A 783 -12.64 12.88 -39.45
C THR A 783 -12.24 12.37 -40.84
N ALA A 784 -10.98 12.60 -41.25
CA ALA A 784 -10.49 12.20 -42.56
C ALA A 784 -10.52 10.66 -42.75
N ALA A 785 -10.96 10.23 -43.93
CA ALA A 785 -11.11 8.81 -44.26
C ALA A 785 -9.75 8.08 -44.34
N ASN A 786 -8.70 8.76 -44.79
CA ASN A 786 -7.32 8.26 -44.87
C ASN A 786 -7.22 6.83 -45.43
N ALA A 787 -7.94 6.55 -46.52
CA ALA A 787 -7.86 5.27 -47.18
C ALA A 787 -6.46 5.10 -47.81
N PRO A 788 -5.78 3.96 -47.64
CA PRO A 788 -4.53 3.67 -48.32
C PRO A 788 -4.67 3.82 -49.84
N PRO A 789 -3.73 4.48 -50.53
CA PRO A 789 -3.78 4.58 -51.99
C PRO A 789 -3.55 3.21 -52.62
N ASN A 790 -4.11 2.99 -53.82
CA ASN A 790 -3.99 1.73 -54.56
C ASN A 790 -2.60 1.58 -55.23
N ARG A 791 -1.54 1.59 -54.42
CA ARG A 791 -0.13 1.41 -54.80
C ARG A 791 0.65 0.79 -53.64
N LYS A 792 1.86 0.29 -53.89
CA LYS A 792 2.73 -0.24 -52.82
C LYS A 792 3.07 0.83 -51.77
N PRO A 793 3.23 0.46 -50.49
CA PRO A 793 3.70 1.38 -49.45
C PRO A 793 5.07 1.97 -49.80
N ASP A 794 5.29 3.23 -49.44
CA ASP A 794 6.58 3.91 -49.58
C ASP A 794 7.58 3.43 -48.51
N ALA A 795 7.07 3.06 -47.34
CA ALA A 795 7.85 2.42 -46.29
C ALA A 795 7.02 1.37 -45.55
N VAL A 796 7.71 0.34 -45.08
CA VAL A 796 7.15 -0.70 -44.20
C VAL A 796 8.10 -0.89 -43.04
N VAL A 797 7.58 -0.79 -41.81
CA VAL A 797 8.34 -1.04 -40.59
C VAL A 797 7.65 -2.13 -39.79
N THR A 798 8.43 -3.13 -39.39
CA THR A 798 7.94 -4.29 -38.65
C THR A 798 8.59 -4.33 -37.27
N GLU A 799 7.76 -4.46 -36.24
CA GLU A 799 8.22 -4.54 -34.85
C GLU A 799 7.44 -5.62 -34.10
N LYS A 800 8.17 -6.55 -33.47
CA LYS A 800 7.59 -7.54 -32.58
C LYS A 800 7.36 -6.94 -31.20
N THR A 801 6.14 -7.01 -30.71
CA THR A 801 5.80 -6.59 -29.34
C THR A 801 6.32 -7.61 -28.34
N ASN A 802 6.59 -7.18 -27.10
CA ASN A 802 6.92 -8.11 -26.02
C ASN A 802 5.65 -8.80 -25.49
N GLU A 803 5.77 -9.98 -24.88
CA GLU A 803 4.65 -10.62 -24.18
C GLU A 803 4.14 -9.74 -23.02
N ASP A 804 5.06 -9.05 -22.33
CA ASP A 804 4.72 -8.13 -21.24
C ASP A 804 4.35 -6.71 -21.72
N GLN A 805 4.18 -6.48 -23.03
CA GLN A 805 4.02 -5.12 -23.57
C GLN A 805 2.78 -4.41 -23.01
N ALA A 806 1.67 -5.15 -22.81
CA ALA A 806 0.46 -4.60 -22.21
C ALA A 806 0.66 -4.31 -20.71
N ALA A 807 1.37 -5.18 -20.00
CA ALA A 807 1.72 -5.01 -18.57
C ALA A 807 2.64 -3.81 -18.34
N LEU A 808 3.50 -3.48 -19.31
CA LEU A 808 4.35 -2.29 -19.26
C LEU A 808 3.59 -1.01 -19.66
N TYR A 809 2.83 -1.04 -20.77
CA TYR A 809 2.11 0.13 -21.27
C TYR A 809 1.08 0.65 -20.27
N ARG A 810 0.33 -0.24 -19.59
CA ARG A 810 -0.69 0.15 -18.61
C ARG A 810 -0.16 1.05 -17.48
N LEU A 811 1.13 0.93 -17.13
CA LEU A 811 1.77 1.78 -16.12
C LEU A 811 1.85 3.25 -16.53
N SER A 812 1.58 3.56 -17.81
CA SER A 812 1.49 4.93 -18.31
C SER A 812 0.12 5.57 -18.03
N GLY A 813 -0.91 4.83 -17.59
CA GLY A 813 -2.17 5.42 -17.12
C GLY A 813 -3.47 4.74 -17.53
N ASP A 814 -3.44 3.69 -18.38
CA ASP A 814 -4.62 2.88 -18.72
C ASP A 814 -4.56 1.55 -17.99
N PHE A 815 -5.27 1.45 -16.86
CA PHE A 815 -5.22 0.28 -15.99
C PHE A 815 -6.33 -0.75 -16.26
N ASN A 816 -7.06 -0.64 -17.37
CA ASN A 816 -8.18 -1.53 -17.69
C ASN A 816 -7.77 -3.02 -17.63
N PRO A 817 -8.47 -3.86 -16.84
CA PRO A 817 -8.07 -5.24 -16.61
C PRO A 817 -8.15 -6.11 -17.86
N LEU A 818 -8.90 -5.71 -18.90
CA LEU A 818 -8.95 -6.39 -20.20
C LEU A 818 -7.56 -6.65 -20.83
N HIS A 819 -6.56 -5.86 -20.43
CA HIS A 819 -5.22 -5.89 -20.97
C HIS A 819 -4.20 -6.69 -20.14
N ILE A 820 -4.62 -7.28 -19.01
CA ILE A 820 -3.71 -8.06 -18.15
C ILE A 820 -4.35 -9.28 -17.48
N ASP A 821 -5.64 -9.23 -17.15
CA ASP A 821 -6.35 -10.29 -16.44
C ASP A 821 -7.10 -11.20 -17.43
N PRO A 822 -6.70 -12.47 -17.59
CA PRO A 822 -7.35 -13.40 -18.51
C PRO A 822 -8.85 -13.58 -18.28
N SER A 823 -9.31 -13.50 -17.03
CA SER A 823 -10.74 -13.65 -16.71
C SER A 823 -11.56 -12.47 -17.22
N MET A 824 -11.03 -11.25 -17.09
CA MET A 824 -11.65 -10.02 -17.60
C MET A 824 -11.58 -9.94 -19.12
N SER A 825 -10.47 -10.37 -19.72
CA SER A 825 -10.35 -10.49 -21.18
C SER A 825 -11.36 -11.47 -21.77
N ALA A 826 -11.56 -12.63 -21.12
CA ALA A 826 -12.55 -13.62 -21.52
C ALA A 826 -13.99 -13.06 -21.44
N MET A 827 -14.31 -12.28 -20.42
CA MET A 827 -15.60 -11.58 -20.32
C MET A 827 -15.80 -10.56 -21.46
N GLY A 828 -14.72 -9.95 -21.96
CA GLY A 828 -14.73 -9.09 -23.15
C GLY A 828 -14.77 -9.85 -24.48
N GLY A 829 -14.78 -11.19 -24.44
CA GLY A 829 -14.80 -12.05 -25.63
C GLY A 829 -13.43 -12.27 -26.27
N PHE A 830 -12.34 -12.16 -25.51
CA PHE A 830 -10.99 -12.44 -25.97
C PHE A 830 -10.40 -13.65 -25.24
N ASP A 831 -9.77 -14.54 -25.98
CA ASP A 831 -9.22 -15.78 -25.42
C ASP A 831 -8.02 -15.53 -24.47
N VAL A 832 -7.32 -14.42 -24.65
CA VAL A 832 -6.21 -13.96 -23.80
C VAL A 832 -6.22 -12.42 -23.71
N PRO A 833 -5.51 -11.82 -22.73
CA PRO A 833 -5.36 -10.37 -22.66
C PRO A 833 -4.83 -9.75 -23.94
N ILE A 834 -5.51 -8.69 -24.38
CA ILE A 834 -5.16 -7.97 -25.61
C ILE A 834 -4.28 -6.76 -25.29
N LEU A 835 -3.47 -6.34 -26.25
CA LEU A 835 -2.72 -5.09 -26.19
C LEU A 835 -3.68 -3.89 -26.32
N HIS A 836 -3.40 -2.82 -25.58
CA HIS A 836 -4.14 -1.56 -25.70
C HIS A 836 -4.11 -1.03 -27.14
N GLY A 837 -5.24 -0.59 -27.68
CA GLY A 837 -5.28 0.05 -29.00
C GLY A 837 -4.37 1.27 -29.06
N LEU A 838 -4.31 2.06 -27.98
CA LEU A 838 -3.41 3.21 -27.84
C LEU A 838 -1.92 2.83 -27.74
N CYS A 839 -1.60 1.61 -27.33
CA CYS A 839 -0.22 1.10 -27.42
C CYS A 839 0.15 0.83 -28.88
N SER A 840 -0.69 0.13 -29.64
CA SER A 840 -0.47 -0.07 -31.08
C SER A 840 -0.44 1.26 -31.84
N PHE A 841 -1.27 2.23 -31.44
CA PHE A 841 -1.24 3.61 -31.95
C PHE A 841 0.11 4.27 -31.71
N GLY A 842 0.65 4.15 -30.49
CA GLY A 842 1.96 4.67 -30.13
C GLY A 842 3.09 4.05 -30.95
N VAL A 843 3.06 2.72 -31.13
CA VAL A 843 4.01 1.98 -31.96
C VAL A 843 3.96 2.47 -33.42
N SER A 844 2.77 2.58 -34.01
CA SER A 844 2.62 3.05 -35.40
C SER A 844 3.02 4.52 -35.56
N GLY A 845 2.69 5.38 -34.60
CA GLY A 845 3.13 6.77 -34.58
C GLY A 845 4.66 6.89 -34.53
N LYS A 846 5.32 6.06 -33.70
CA LYS A 846 6.79 5.95 -33.64
C LYS A 846 7.36 5.48 -34.98
N HIS A 847 6.75 4.48 -35.64
CA HIS A 847 7.21 4.02 -36.96
C HIS A 847 7.15 5.13 -38.01
N VAL A 848 6.06 5.90 -38.07
CA VAL A 848 5.92 7.01 -39.00
C VAL A 848 6.91 8.14 -38.68
N LEU A 849 7.08 8.47 -37.40
CA LEU A 849 8.06 9.47 -36.95
C LEU A 849 9.48 9.08 -37.37
N LYS A 850 9.85 7.81 -37.18
CA LYS A 850 11.15 7.27 -37.57
C LYS A 850 11.35 7.24 -39.09
N ALA A 851 10.33 6.84 -39.85
CA ALA A 851 10.42 6.68 -41.30
C ALA A 851 10.37 8.00 -42.07
N PHE A 852 9.60 8.98 -41.59
CA PHE A 852 9.30 10.21 -42.35
C PHE A 852 9.47 11.51 -41.56
N GLY A 853 9.57 11.47 -40.24
CA GLY A 853 9.74 12.63 -39.36
C GLY A 853 11.15 12.81 -38.81
N ASN A 854 12.16 12.14 -39.39
CA ASN A 854 13.57 12.14 -38.95
C ASN A 854 13.77 11.69 -37.48
N ASN A 855 12.81 10.94 -36.93
CA ASN A 855 12.78 10.56 -35.52
C ASN A 855 12.70 11.75 -34.52
N ASP A 856 12.34 12.95 -35.00
CA ASP A 856 12.29 14.19 -34.22
C ASP A 856 10.83 14.60 -33.92
N PRO A 857 10.39 14.57 -32.64
CA PRO A 857 9.03 14.94 -32.24
C PRO A 857 8.53 16.30 -32.76
N ALA A 858 9.43 17.26 -33.03
CA ALA A 858 9.05 18.57 -33.55
C ALA A 858 8.41 18.53 -34.94
N ASN A 859 8.67 17.47 -35.70
CA ASN A 859 8.10 17.27 -37.03
C ASN A 859 6.69 16.67 -37.00
N PHE A 860 6.15 16.35 -35.82
CA PHE A 860 4.88 15.64 -35.69
C PHE A 860 3.74 16.60 -35.34
N LYS A 861 2.79 16.79 -36.26
CA LYS A 861 1.70 17.76 -36.08
C LYS A 861 0.44 17.12 -35.51
N ASN A 862 -0.01 16.03 -36.11
CA ASN A 862 -1.18 15.30 -35.63
C ASN A 862 -1.15 13.85 -36.10
N ILE A 863 -1.98 13.02 -35.46
CA ILE A 863 -2.19 11.63 -35.82
C ILE A 863 -3.66 11.27 -35.63
N LYS A 864 -4.19 10.56 -36.61
CA LYS A 864 -5.54 9.99 -36.61
C LYS A 864 -5.44 8.50 -36.85
N ALA A 865 -6.22 7.69 -36.14
CA ALA A 865 -6.29 6.24 -36.36
C ALA A 865 -7.65 5.67 -35.99
N ARG A 866 -8.06 4.60 -36.70
CA ARG A 866 -9.18 3.74 -36.32
C ARG A 866 -8.67 2.38 -35.86
N PHE A 867 -9.17 1.92 -34.71
CA PHE A 867 -8.90 0.59 -34.18
C PHE A 867 -9.84 -0.42 -34.84
N ALA A 868 -9.29 -1.27 -35.71
CA ALA A 868 -10.07 -2.19 -36.53
C ALA A 868 -10.15 -3.61 -35.94
N LYS A 869 -9.06 -4.07 -35.32
CA LYS A 869 -8.93 -5.40 -34.69
C LYS A 869 -7.98 -5.33 -33.49
N HIS A 870 -8.18 -6.24 -32.53
CA HIS A 870 -7.30 -6.40 -31.38
C HIS A 870 -5.93 -6.96 -31.78
N VAL A 871 -4.93 -6.69 -30.95
CA VAL A 871 -3.56 -7.22 -31.05
C VAL A 871 -3.31 -8.00 -29.77
N PHE A 872 -2.62 -9.14 -29.83
CA PHE A 872 -2.16 -9.86 -28.65
C PHE A 872 -0.70 -9.48 -28.36
N PRO A 873 -0.32 -9.26 -27.08
CA PRO A 873 1.08 -9.05 -26.72
C PRO A 873 1.95 -10.22 -27.20
N GLY A 874 3.14 -9.92 -27.75
CA GLY A 874 4.00 -10.90 -28.40
C GLY A 874 3.84 -10.98 -29.93
N GLU A 875 2.74 -10.45 -30.49
CA GLU A 875 2.53 -10.41 -31.94
C GLU A 875 3.38 -9.32 -32.62
N THR A 876 3.56 -9.49 -33.93
CA THR A 876 4.36 -8.62 -34.79
C THR A 876 3.47 -7.61 -35.51
N LEU A 877 3.77 -6.33 -35.31
CA LEU A 877 3.10 -5.20 -35.95
C LEU A 877 3.89 -4.74 -37.17
N GLU A 878 3.29 -4.84 -38.36
CA GLU A 878 3.80 -4.30 -39.61
C GLU A 878 3.03 -3.02 -39.96
N THR A 879 3.70 -1.87 -39.91
CA THR A 879 3.11 -0.58 -40.29
C THR A 879 3.50 -0.24 -41.73
N GLN A 880 2.49 -0.21 -42.59
CA GLN A 880 2.61 0.14 -44.00
C GLN A 880 2.24 1.61 -44.18
N MET A 881 3.09 2.37 -44.86
CA MET A 881 3.02 3.83 -44.89
C MET A 881 3.13 4.37 -46.32
N TRP A 882 2.31 5.36 -46.65
CA TRP A 882 2.29 6.06 -47.93
C TRP A 882 2.37 7.56 -47.69
N LYS A 883 3.41 8.20 -48.23
CA LYS A 883 3.62 9.65 -48.11
C LYS A 883 2.91 10.37 -49.25
N GLU A 884 1.99 11.26 -48.91
CA GLU A 884 1.25 12.14 -49.80
C GLU A 884 1.50 13.59 -49.34
N GLY A 885 2.53 14.22 -49.88
CA GLY A 885 3.01 15.53 -49.43
C GLY A 885 3.57 15.49 -48.00
N ASN A 886 3.00 16.29 -47.09
CA ASN A 886 3.35 16.29 -45.66
C ASN A 886 2.52 15.30 -44.83
N LYS A 887 1.59 14.57 -45.46
CA LYS A 887 0.73 13.59 -44.80
C LYS A 887 1.24 12.19 -45.09
N VAL A 888 1.37 11.37 -44.05
CA VAL A 888 1.72 9.95 -44.16
C VAL A 888 0.48 9.15 -43.80
N ILE A 889 -0.20 8.62 -44.82
CA ILE A 889 -1.30 7.66 -44.62
C ILE A 889 -0.65 6.34 -44.19
N PHE A 890 -1.23 5.65 -43.21
CA PHE A 890 -0.72 4.36 -42.77
C PHE A 890 -1.82 3.39 -42.39
N GLN A 891 -1.47 2.11 -42.38
CA GLN A 891 -2.23 1.06 -41.74
C GLN A 891 -1.27 0.12 -41.01
N THR A 892 -1.75 -0.58 -39.99
CA THR A 892 -0.94 -1.55 -39.25
C THR A 892 -1.60 -2.91 -39.29
N ARG A 893 -0.79 -3.90 -39.67
CA ARG A 893 -1.17 -5.30 -39.81
C ARG A 893 -0.50 -6.13 -38.72
N VAL A 894 -1.25 -7.06 -38.14
CA VAL A 894 -0.70 -8.15 -37.33
C VAL A 894 -0.21 -9.23 -38.29
N VAL A 895 1.09 -9.47 -38.34
CA VAL A 895 1.72 -10.35 -39.36
C VAL A 895 1.24 -11.79 -39.21
N GLU A 896 1.16 -12.29 -37.98
CA GLU A 896 0.85 -13.69 -37.67
C GLU A 896 -0.56 -14.09 -38.09
N ARG A 897 -1.51 -13.14 -38.03
CA ARG A 897 -2.93 -13.38 -38.32
C ARG A 897 -3.40 -12.76 -39.63
N ASP A 898 -2.54 -12.02 -40.33
CA ASP A 898 -2.87 -11.27 -41.54
C ASP A 898 -4.11 -10.37 -41.40
N VAL A 899 -4.23 -9.69 -40.25
CA VAL A 899 -5.36 -8.79 -39.97
C VAL A 899 -4.91 -7.35 -39.79
N ILE A 900 -5.66 -6.40 -40.35
CA ILE A 900 -5.45 -4.97 -40.13
C ILE A 900 -5.99 -4.59 -38.74
N CYS A 901 -5.10 -4.20 -37.84
CA CYS A 901 -5.45 -3.74 -36.49
C CYS A 901 -5.64 -2.22 -36.41
N ILE A 902 -4.91 -1.45 -37.22
CA ILE A 902 -5.11 0.01 -37.37
C ILE A 902 -5.41 0.33 -38.84
N SER A 903 -6.52 1.01 -39.09
CA SER A 903 -6.96 1.45 -40.41
C SER A 903 -7.36 2.92 -40.43
N ASN A 904 -7.65 3.44 -41.62
CA ASN A 904 -8.09 4.83 -41.83
C ASN A 904 -7.19 5.83 -41.09
N ALA A 905 -5.88 5.62 -41.12
CA ALA A 905 -4.94 6.31 -40.24
C ALA A 905 -3.98 7.20 -41.04
N ALA A 906 -3.58 8.32 -40.45
CA ALA A 906 -2.57 9.19 -41.02
C ALA A 906 -1.87 9.99 -39.92
N VAL A 907 -0.61 10.34 -40.18
CA VAL A 907 0.14 11.39 -39.47
C VAL A 907 0.32 12.56 -40.41
N GLU A 908 0.03 13.78 -39.96
CA GLU A 908 0.52 14.98 -40.64
C GLU A 908 1.82 15.42 -39.99
N LEU A 909 2.81 15.72 -40.83
CA LEU A 909 4.10 16.24 -40.41
C LEU A 909 4.17 17.75 -40.65
N SER A 910 4.92 18.45 -39.80
CA SER A 910 5.32 19.84 -39.95
C SER A 910 6.30 19.91 -41.13
N GLY A 911 5.89 20.47 -42.28
CA GLY A 911 6.47 20.14 -43.58
C GLY A 911 7.96 20.47 -43.81
N GLY A 912 8.61 19.56 -44.57
CA GLY A 912 9.85 19.74 -45.33
C GLY A 912 10.11 18.55 -46.28
N ALA A 913 9.57 18.63 -47.51
CA ALA A 913 9.78 17.80 -48.73
C ALA A 913 9.74 16.24 -48.68
N ALA A 914 9.22 15.61 -49.74
CA ALA A 914 9.22 14.16 -49.96
C ALA A 914 10.46 13.69 -50.73
N PRO A 915 10.91 12.42 -50.55
CA PRO A 915 12.02 11.84 -51.30
C PRO A 915 11.54 11.35 -52.68
N GLU A 916 12.27 11.71 -53.75
CA GLU A 916 12.13 11.06 -55.07
C GLU A 916 13.08 9.86 -55.18
N ALA A 917 12.60 8.79 -55.82
CA ALA A 917 13.35 7.56 -56.07
C ALA A 917 14.42 7.75 -57.17
N ALA A 918 15.55 7.03 -57.01
CA ALA A 918 16.80 7.16 -57.77
C ALA A 918 16.69 7.00 -59.30
N PRO A 919 17.62 7.59 -60.08
CA PRO A 919 18.74 6.78 -60.55
C PRO A 919 20.13 7.45 -60.65
N SER A 920 21.15 6.61 -60.48
CA SER A 920 22.52 6.58 -61.04
C SER A 920 23.41 7.84 -61.11
N ALA A 921 24.58 7.69 -60.48
CA ALA A 921 25.93 8.01 -60.95
C ALA A 921 26.09 9.19 -61.93
N ASP A 922 26.67 10.31 -61.49
CA ASP A 922 28.13 10.51 -61.53
C ASP A 922 28.50 11.98 -61.29
N ASN A 923 29.59 12.16 -60.54
CA ASN A 923 30.58 13.25 -60.59
C ASN A 923 30.13 14.69 -60.26
N ALA A 924 30.88 15.51 -59.54
CA ALA A 924 32.12 15.42 -58.76
C ALA A 924 32.32 16.82 -58.14
N GLY A 925 33.07 16.93 -57.03
CA GLY A 925 33.79 18.19 -56.76
C GLY A 925 34.04 18.67 -55.32
N SER A 926 34.71 17.84 -54.50
CA SER A 926 35.63 18.21 -53.40
C SER A 926 35.09 18.92 -52.13
N SER A 927 35.42 18.49 -50.90
CA SER A 927 36.62 17.82 -50.41
C SER A 927 36.29 16.58 -49.55
N ASN A 928 36.55 15.38 -50.09
CA ASN A 928 36.27 14.14 -49.40
C ASN A 928 37.44 13.76 -48.48
N VAL A 929 37.21 13.77 -47.16
CA VAL A 929 38.21 13.36 -46.16
C VAL A 929 38.13 11.86 -45.83
N GLY A 930 37.21 11.11 -46.44
CA GLY A 930 37.13 9.66 -46.29
C GLY A 930 38.30 8.90 -46.92
N GLU A 931 38.70 7.80 -46.30
CA GLU A 931 39.63 6.80 -46.85
C GLU A 931 38.99 5.40 -46.83
N ALA A 932 39.04 4.71 -47.96
CA ALA A 932 38.48 3.38 -48.07
C ALA A 932 39.26 2.39 -47.20
N GLY A 933 38.53 1.51 -46.49
CA GLY A 933 39.15 0.52 -45.60
C GLY A 933 39.53 1.04 -44.22
N PHE A 934 39.08 2.24 -43.84
CA PHE A 934 39.17 2.77 -42.47
C PHE A 934 37.79 3.14 -41.96
N ALA A 935 37.37 2.57 -40.83
CA ALA A 935 36.12 2.92 -40.16
C ALA A 935 36.17 4.36 -39.61
N ALA A 936 37.35 4.82 -39.19
CA ALA A 936 37.60 6.18 -38.72
C ALA A 936 37.24 7.27 -39.76
N SER A 937 37.18 6.92 -41.05
CA SER A 937 36.75 7.82 -42.12
C SER A 937 35.41 8.49 -41.83
N SER A 938 34.45 7.74 -41.29
CA SER A 938 33.12 8.26 -40.94
C SER A 938 33.18 9.38 -39.89
N ILE A 939 34.10 9.29 -38.93
CA ILE A 939 34.29 10.28 -37.87
C ILE A 939 34.88 11.57 -38.46
N PHE A 940 35.91 11.45 -39.30
CA PHE A 940 36.54 12.64 -39.90
C PHE A 940 35.67 13.29 -40.97
N GLU A 941 34.87 12.51 -41.71
CA GLU A 941 33.85 13.04 -42.64
C GLU A 941 32.77 13.82 -41.89
N GLN A 942 32.29 13.29 -40.75
CA GLN A 942 31.33 14.00 -39.92
C GLN A 942 31.93 15.26 -39.30
N ALA A 943 33.17 15.19 -38.78
CA ALA A 943 33.87 16.36 -38.24
C ALA A 943 34.10 17.43 -39.32
N LYS A 944 34.45 17.02 -40.55
CA LYS A 944 34.59 17.93 -41.69
C LYS A 944 33.25 18.57 -42.08
N LYS A 945 32.17 17.79 -42.12
CA LYS A 945 30.83 18.31 -42.42
C LYS A 945 30.34 19.30 -41.36
N GLN A 946 30.59 19.02 -40.08
CA GLN A 946 30.28 19.94 -38.98
C GLN A 946 31.11 21.21 -39.09
N MET A 947 32.41 21.08 -39.36
CA MET A 947 33.29 22.23 -39.49
C MET A 947 32.90 23.07 -40.71
N ASP A 948 32.59 22.47 -41.86
CA ASP A 948 32.17 23.22 -43.05
C ASP A 948 30.81 23.89 -42.88
N GLY A 949 29.90 23.27 -42.12
CA GLY A 949 28.58 23.82 -41.80
C GLY A 949 28.55 24.86 -40.67
N ALA A 950 29.63 24.98 -39.87
CA ALA A 950 29.71 25.91 -38.76
C ALA A 950 29.93 27.35 -39.23
N SER A 951 29.25 28.31 -38.58
CA SER A 951 29.47 29.73 -38.81
C SER A 951 30.86 30.18 -38.36
N ASP A 952 31.34 31.31 -38.89
CA ASP A 952 32.66 31.85 -38.52
C ASP A 952 32.78 32.12 -37.02
N ALA A 953 31.69 32.55 -36.37
CA ALA A 953 31.67 32.77 -34.92
C ALA A 953 31.86 31.46 -34.13
N GLU A 954 31.25 30.36 -34.58
CA GLU A 954 31.36 29.04 -33.95
C GLU A 954 32.76 28.46 -34.16
N LYS A 955 33.32 28.59 -35.37
CA LYS A 955 34.72 28.21 -35.64
C LYS A 955 35.69 28.96 -34.74
N GLN A 956 35.53 30.28 -34.61
CA GLN A 956 36.37 31.10 -33.74
C GLN A 956 36.24 30.72 -32.26
N ALA A 957 35.04 30.34 -31.80
CA ALA A 957 34.83 29.84 -30.44
C ALA A 957 35.59 28.53 -30.19
N GLN A 958 35.54 27.59 -31.13
CA GLN A 958 36.26 26.31 -31.02
C GLN A 958 37.79 26.50 -31.10
N ILE A 959 38.27 27.35 -32.00
CA ILE A 959 39.70 27.71 -32.12
C ILE A 959 40.20 28.32 -30.81
N LYS A 960 39.44 29.24 -30.20
CA LYS A 960 39.81 29.88 -28.93
C LYS A 960 39.85 28.88 -27.76
N LYS A 961 39.03 27.83 -27.79
CA LYS A 961 38.95 26.78 -26.75
C LYS A 961 40.10 25.77 -26.85
N ALA A 962 40.36 25.27 -28.06
CA ALA A 962 41.36 24.23 -28.29
C ALA A 962 42.78 24.79 -28.48
N LYS A 963 42.95 25.80 -29.36
CA LYS A 963 44.22 26.43 -29.74
C LYS A 963 45.31 25.46 -30.17
N ALA A 964 44.95 24.41 -30.89
CA ALA A 964 45.85 23.31 -31.21
C ALA A 964 45.54 22.67 -32.56
N LEU A 965 46.60 22.21 -33.24
CA LEU A 965 46.51 21.39 -34.43
C LEU A 965 46.75 19.92 -34.04
N PHE A 966 45.72 19.10 -34.22
CA PHE A 966 45.74 17.67 -33.88
C PHE A 966 46.00 16.85 -35.14
N GLN A 967 46.90 15.88 -35.03
CA GLN A 967 47.15 14.88 -36.05
C GLN A 967 46.80 13.49 -35.52
N PHE A 968 46.22 12.66 -36.36
CA PHE A 968 45.79 11.30 -36.07
C PHE A 968 46.42 10.36 -37.10
N ASP A 969 47.36 9.53 -36.68
CA ASP A 969 47.94 8.48 -37.49
C ASP A 969 47.28 7.16 -37.12
N ILE A 970 46.37 6.70 -37.98
CA ILE A 970 45.54 5.52 -37.71
C ILE A 970 45.96 4.39 -38.62
N THR A 971 46.12 3.19 -38.05
CA THR A 971 46.44 1.97 -38.81
C THR A 971 45.26 1.00 -38.80
N ASN A 972 44.80 0.56 -39.97
CA ASN A 972 43.70 -0.39 -40.07
C ASN A 972 44.16 -1.84 -39.85
N GLY A 973 43.21 -2.78 -39.87
CA GLY A 973 43.47 -4.22 -39.66
C GLY A 973 44.38 -4.86 -40.71
N GLU A 974 44.54 -4.25 -41.88
CA GLU A 974 45.42 -4.71 -42.97
C GLU A 974 46.85 -4.15 -42.87
N GLY A 975 47.14 -3.34 -41.84
CA GLY A 975 48.45 -2.70 -41.65
C GLY A 975 48.67 -1.44 -42.49
N LYS A 976 47.67 -0.99 -43.25
CA LYS A 976 47.71 0.31 -43.95
C LYS A 976 47.54 1.43 -42.93
N SER A 977 48.32 2.50 -43.06
CA SER A 977 48.25 3.68 -42.19
C SER A 977 47.76 4.88 -42.94
N GLN A 978 46.84 5.62 -42.34
CA GLN A 978 46.27 6.84 -42.87
C GLN A 978 46.33 7.95 -41.81
N THR A 979 46.68 9.15 -42.26
CA THR A 979 46.73 10.33 -41.40
C THR A 979 45.52 11.23 -41.63
N TRP A 980 44.92 11.72 -40.55
CA TRP A 980 43.95 12.81 -40.53
C TRP A 980 44.42 13.92 -39.61
N TRP A 981 43.85 15.11 -39.77
CA TRP A 981 44.15 16.24 -38.91
C TRP A 981 42.93 17.14 -38.71
N ILE A 982 42.91 17.80 -37.56
CA ILE A 982 41.92 18.80 -37.17
C ILE A 982 42.66 20.06 -36.73
N ASP A 983 42.53 21.14 -37.49
CA ASP A 983 43.12 22.46 -37.20
C ASP A 983 42.13 23.34 -36.43
N LEU A 984 42.21 23.28 -35.10
CA LEU A 984 41.54 24.24 -34.20
C LEU A 984 42.55 25.24 -33.63
N LYS A 985 43.62 25.53 -34.37
CA LYS A 985 44.64 26.50 -34.00
C LYS A 985 44.49 27.81 -34.78
N GLN A 986 44.17 27.70 -36.06
CA GLN A 986 44.11 28.87 -36.94
C GLN A 986 42.82 28.96 -37.74
N LYS A 987 42.38 27.87 -38.38
CA LYS A 987 41.33 27.95 -39.40
C LYS A 987 40.00 27.29 -39.01
N GLY A 988 40.00 26.32 -38.10
CA GLY A 988 38.81 25.52 -37.85
C GLY A 988 38.51 24.68 -39.07
N ASP A 989 39.38 23.71 -39.37
CA ASP A 989 39.26 22.86 -40.56
C ASP A 989 39.68 21.41 -40.25
N VAL A 990 39.22 20.47 -41.06
CA VAL A 990 39.51 19.03 -40.94
C VAL A 990 40.01 18.53 -42.29
N GLY A 991 41.07 17.72 -42.26
CA GLY A 991 41.63 17.18 -43.50
C GLY A 991 42.28 15.83 -43.34
N LYS A 992 42.59 15.25 -44.50
CA LYS A 992 43.28 13.97 -44.65
C LYS A 992 44.67 14.20 -45.22
N GLY A 993 45.66 13.40 -44.80
CA GLY A 993 47.04 13.48 -45.25
C GLY A 993 47.92 14.38 -44.39
N LYS A 994 48.91 15.04 -45.00
CA LYS A 994 49.87 15.88 -44.25
C LYS A 994 49.17 17.13 -43.69
N PRO A 995 49.31 17.42 -42.39
CA PRO A 995 48.68 18.60 -41.78
C PRO A 995 49.28 19.91 -42.31
N PRO A 996 48.50 21.02 -42.31
CA PRO A 996 48.91 22.31 -42.86
C PRO A 996 50.02 23.02 -42.07
N GLY A 997 50.35 22.53 -40.87
CA GLY A 997 51.42 23.03 -40.02
C GLY A 997 52.00 21.95 -39.10
N LYS A 998 52.95 22.33 -38.24
CA LYS A 998 53.51 21.40 -37.24
C LYS A 998 52.43 21.06 -36.20
N SER A 999 52.09 19.78 -36.07
CA SER A 999 51.10 19.28 -35.11
C SER A 999 51.56 19.54 -33.67
N ASP A 1000 50.63 19.99 -32.84
CA ASP A 1000 50.87 20.20 -31.40
C ASP A 1000 50.71 18.89 -30.62
N VAL A 1001 49.82 18.02 -31.12
CA VAL A 1001 49.55 16.68 -30.60
C VAL A 1001 49.38 15.72 -31.78
N THR A 1002 50.09 14.60 -31.73
CA THR A 1002 49.93 13.47 -32.65
C THR A 1002 49.46 12.25 -31.89
N ILE A 1003 48.34 11.69 -32.34
CA ILE A 1003 47.71 10.48 -31.80
C ILE A 1003 47.96 9.34 -32.76
N VAL A 1004 48.54 8.25 -32.25
CA VAL A 1004 48.78 7.03 -33.01
C VAL A 1004 47.97 5.91 -32.37
N ILE A 1005 47.05 5.32 -33.13
CA ILE A 1005 46.10 4.31 -32.64
C ILE A 1005 45.63 3.40 -33.79
N LYS A 1006 45.16 2.19 -33.46
CA LYS A 1006 44.53 1.31 -34.47
C LYS A 1006 43.10 1.76 -34.75
N ASP A 1007 42.65 1.55 -35.97
CA ASP A 1007 41.33 2.00 -36.45
C ASP A 1007 40.17 1.51 -35.56
N ALA A 1008 40.16 0.21 -35.22
CA ALA A 1008 39.13 -0.34 -34.31
C ALA A 1008 39.18 0.27 -32.90
N ASP A 1009 40.37 0.41 -32.31
CA ASP A 1009 40.52 1.02 -30.98
C ASP A 1009 40.16 2.53 -31.01
N PHE A 1010 40.35 3.22 -32.15
CA PHE A 1010 39.90 4.60 -32.33
C PHE A 1010 38.38 4.72 -32.39
N MET A 1011 37.70 3.78 -33.07
CA MET A 1011 36.23 3.73 -33.09
C MET A 1011 35.66 3.44 -31.70
N ASP A 1012 36.29 2.54 -30.94
CA ASP A 1012 35.89 2.27 -29.55
C ASP A 1012 36.17 3.47 -28.64
N LEU A 1013 37.28 4.19 -28.86
CA LEU A 1013 37.60 5.43 -28.13
C LEU A 1013 36.56 6.52 -28.42
N ALA A 1014 36.23 6.72 -29.70
CA ALA A 1014 35.28 7.75 -30.13
C ALA A 1014 33.83 7.44 -29.73
N SER A 1015 33.45 6.17 -29.65
CA SER A 1015 32.13 5.74 -29.14
C SER A 1015 32.05 5.61 -27.62
N GLY A 1016 33.13 5.95 -26.89
CA GLY A 1016 33.20 5.88 -25.43
C GLY A 1016 33.31 4.47 -24.84
N LYS A 1017 33.36 3.42 -25.67
CA LYS A 1017 33.56 2.02 -25.24
C LYS A 1017 34.95 1.76 -24.69
N LEU A 1018 35.95 2.50 -25.17
CA LEU A 1018 37.32 2.43 -24.69
C LEU A 1018 37.71 3.74 -24.00
N ASN A 1019 38.13 3.67 -22.75
CA ASN A 1019 38.61 4.84 -22.01
C ASN A 1019 40.04 5.22 -22.46
N GLY A 1020 40.28 6.51 -22.74
CA GLY A 1020 41.55 7.00 -23.29
C GLY A 1020 42.77 6.81 -22.37
N GLN A 1021 42.61 6.96 -21.06
CA GLN A 1021 43.70 6.74 -20.10
C GLN A 1021 44.07 5.25 -20.03
N LYS A 1022 43.05 4.39 -20.04
CA LYS A 1022 43.23 2.93 -20.10
C LYS A 1022 43.88 2.49 -21.42
N ALA A 1023 43.48 3.07 -22.56
CA ALA A 1023 44.09 2.82 -23.85
C ALA A 1023 45.56 3.23 -23.91
N TYR A 1024 45.92 4.37 -23.28
CA TYR A 1024 47.30 4.83 -23.19
C TYR A 1024 48.16 3.93 -22.31
N MET A 1025 47.67 3.56 -21.11
CA MET A 1025 48.37 2.65 -20.20
C MET A 1025 48.58 1.24 -20.78
N GLN A 1026 47.63 0.77 -21.60
CA GLN A 1026 47.71 -0.52 -22.29
C GLN A 1026 48.57 -0.47 -23.57
N GLY A 1027 49.16 0.68 -23.90
CA GLY A 1027 50.00 0.88 -25.08
C GLY A 1027 49.24 0.87 -26.42
N LYS A 1028 47.90 0.86 -26.38
CA LYS A 1028 47.01 0.88 -27.56
C LYS A 1028 46.90 2.28 -28.18
N LEU A 1029 47.00 3.31 -27.34
CA LEU A 1029 47.03 4.71 -27.74
C LEU A 1029 48.42 5.29 -27.45
N LYS A 1030 49.09 5.87 -28.43
CA LYS A 1030 50.33 6.62 -28.24
C LYS A 1030 50.11 8.07 -28.57
N ILE A 1031 50.50 8.95 -27.65
CA ILE A 1031 50.38 10.41 -27.81
C ILE A 1031 51.79 10.98 -27.86
N LYS A 1032 52.08 11.77 -28.89
CA LYS A 1032 53.32 12.54 -29.05
C LYS A 1032 52.98 14.03 -29.06
N GLY A 1033 53.86 14.86 -28.51
CA GLY A 1033 53.63 16.31 -28.40
C GLY A 1033 53.07 16.71 -27.03
N GLN A 1034 52.27 17.78 -26.98
CA GLN A 1034 51.84 18.39 -25.73
C GLN A 1034 50.68 17.61 -25.07
N MET A 1035 51.02 16.71 -24.16
CA MET A 1035 50.08 15.76 -23.53
C MET A 1035 48.83 16.41 -22.93
N MET A 1036 48.95 17.60 -22.32
CA MET A 1036 47.79 18.30 -21.74
C MET A 1036 46.74 18.69 -22.78
N LEU A 1037 47.13 18.98 -24.03
CA LEU A 1037 46.19 19.31 -25.09
C LEU A 1037 45.45 18.06 -25.61
N ALA A 1038 46.01 16.86 -25.45
CA ALA A 1038 45.34 15.62 -25.83
C ALA A 1038 44.11 15.32 -24.96
N THR A 1039 44.03 15.87 -23.74
CA THR A 1039 42.83 15.74 -22.90
C THR A 1039 41.64 16.53 -23.45
N LYS A 1040 41.89 17.57 -24.24
CA LYS A 1040 40.85 18.38 -24.90
C LYS A 1040 40.26 17.70 -26.14
N LEU A 1041 40.86 16.59 -26.56
CA LEU A 1041 40.44 15.86 -27.73
C LEU A 1041 39.09 15.16 -27.52
N GLY A 1042 38.80 14.79 -26.27
CA GLY A 1042 37.48 14.35 -25.83
C GLY A 1042 36.43 15.38 -26.26
N ASP A 1043 36.50 16.60 -25.72
CA ASP A 1043 35.63 17.73 -26.08
C ASP A 1043 35.54 18.10 -27.57
N ILE A 1044 36.51 17.68 -28.40
CA ILE A 1044 36.57 18.00 -29.84
C ILE A 1044 35.96 16.87 -30.67
N LEU A 1045 36.19 15.61 -30.30
CA LEU A 1045 35.57 14.44 -30.94
C LEU A 1045 34.19 14.12 -30.36
N SER A 1046 33.89 14.60 -29.14
CA SER A 1046 32.57 14.64 -28.54
C SER A 1046 32.00 16.03 -28.78
N SER A 1047 31.30 16.24 -29.89
CA SER A 1047 30.55 17.48 -30.08
C SER A 1047 29.36 17.50 -29.13
N GLY A 1048 29.44 18.26 -28.02
CA GLY A 1048 28.24 18.63 -27.27
C GLY A 1048 28.38 18.98 -25.78
N SER A 1049 29.07 18.18 -24.95
CA SER A 1049 29.05 18.40 -23.49
C SER A 1049 30.25 19.20 -22.94
N LYS A 1050 29.97 20.35 -22.31
CA LYS A 1050 30.70 20.83 -21.12
C LYS A 1050 30.10 20.07 -19.92
N SER A 1051 30.81 19.65 -18.87
CA SER A 1051 32.15 20.02 -18.38
C SER A 1051 32.47 19.17 -17.13
N LYS A 1052 33.75 18.76 -16.92
CA LYS A 1052 34.51 18.65 -15.63
C LYS A 1052 33.88 17.85 -14.45
N LEU A 1053 34.59 17.25 -13.49
CA LEU A 1053 35.84 17.55 -12.79
C LEU A 1053 35.97 18.95 -12.17
#